data_AF-A0A8H7HZC6-F1
#
_entry.id   AF-A0A8H7HZC6-F1
#
_cell.length_a   1.000
_cell.length_b   1.000
_cell.length_c   1.000
_cell.angle_alpha   90.00
_cell.angle_beta   90.00
_cell.angle_gamma   90.00
#
_symmetry.space_group_name_H-M   'P 1'
#
loop_
_entity.id
_entity.type
_entity.pdbx_description
1 polymer ?
#
loop_
_entity_poly.entity_id
_entity_poly.type
_entity_poly.pdbx_seq_one_letter_code
_entity_poly.pdbx_strand_id
1 'polypeptide(L)'
;MRSFSFLVALSAWSIGAQEAVANLTSSLGPVIDLGYTAYAGNSTSPTGQPNSTVTFFGGIRYAQPPLGDLRFRAPKDLDETYNPSRTVIDARSWGPICVQQPAKEGLGVEDCLSLNIWKPTSAKAGAKLPVIFYIHGGGFYAGSSPDFPMYDWVAQDQNIVAISINYRLNLFGFLDGTAVRANGTPNAGLLDQRAALFWIKRHISAFGGDPDEVTISGESAGGASVLLQATAWGGKVQVPFKRAIAQSIGLFPLPLNHELEGIFGNVTSAAGCPASGTKAMACLRAAPLSELIKSINSVRNNYLAPTIDGPNGFIPDLPSRLITQGKFRRGIDLIGGHTTNDGRNFAGNPKNVNTDEDVRTAVTNRYRHVTNATLDKALQLYPSPGTSGSPFVDNYDRAWTIMQDIIMGCMDQHWVNATVKTGHKNAYSYRFNVPNPVDFAANPWRGVGHTSDVYYMFNGATGGTFHPFNTTEVPVAEEIIQYWASFSRAGNPSTFKRAYSPIWPPYAGNSRVVMSEDVRGNGNGTASSVEAVLAYEQQRCQFWMSQNETRGGPLRYTPSRESAECLFREISGIKMITKYPAAAQFKPSHNKPPPRVVSVAKQLAQKYLYSTMYSAVVLLSLYLAAVKAQQVGTSKAEVHPPLPWQKCTKSGGCVTQSSGKVVLDANWRWVHTTTGYTNCYTGQKWDTSICTDAVTCAKNCAVDGADYSGTYGITTSGNALTLKFVTQGSSGNNVGSRVYLMASDDTKYELFKLKNQEFTFDVDVSNLPCGLNGALYFSEMDADGGMSKYPNNKAGAKYGTGYCDAQCPKDIKFINGEANVVGWNGAPNDPNSGTGSYGTCCTEMDIWEANSMATAYTPHPCSANGQTRCTGSECSSICDQPGCDFNSYRMGDKSFYGKGLTIDTNKKITVVTQFITSDGTANGALTEIRRIYVQDGKVIQNSKTNVAGMDTYDSITDKFCAAQKTAFNDENVFANKGGLSAMDKSFTKGHVLVLSIWDDHTANMLWLDSDYPVGGNTNTPGIARGACPTSSGVPDDVEKNSPNASVTFSNIKFGDIGSTYGGSTGTPTTPTTSAPATTTTASSGTVPHWGQCGGIGYTGPTVCQSPYTCVKNGDYYSQCL
;
A
#
# COMPACT_ATOMS: atom_id res chain seq x y z
N MET A 1 -13.61 24.43 -77.50
CA MET A 1 -12.25 25.02 -77.67
C MET A 1 -11.30 24.17 -76.80
N ARG A 2 -10.12 23.68 -77.23
CA ARG A 2 -8.91 24.38 -77.73
C ARG A 2 -8.42 25.43 -76.71
N SER A 3 -7.24 25.35 -76.10
CA SER A 3 -6.10 24.39 -76.14
C SER A 3 -5.44 24.35 -74.73
N PHE A 4 -4.40 23.59 -74.35
CA PHE A 4 -3.32 22.87 -75.06
C PHE A 4 -2.96 21.55 -74.32
N SER A 5 -2.05 20.74 -74.88
CA SER A 5 -1.65 19.42 -74.35
C SER A 5 -0.11 19.28 -74.19
N PHE A 6 0.33 18.14 -73.62
CA PHE A 6 1.71 17.70 -73.32
C PHE A 6 2.36 18.34 -72.08
N LEU A 7 3.21 17.63 -71.30
CA LEU A 7 3.81 16.29 -71.50
C LEU A 7 3.29 15.18 -70.57
N VAL A 8 3.66 13.94 -70.90
CA VAL A 8 3.45 12.69 -70.15
C VAL A 8 4.76 11.89 -70.15
N ALA A 9 5.22 11.38 -68.99
CA ALA A 9 6.00 10.13 -68.87
C ALA A 9 6.30 9.71 -67.42
N LEU A 10 6.12 8.42 -67.14
CA LEU A 10 6.92 7.57 -66.22
C LEU A 10 7.27 8.08 -64.81
N SER A 11 6.35 7.88 -63.86
CA SER A 11 6.59 6.89 -62.79
C SER A 11 5.25 6.38 -62.21
N ALA A 12 5.18 5.07 -61.97
CA ALA A 12 4.05 4.40 -61.33
C ALA A 12 4.59 3.36 -60.35
N TRP A 13 3.71 2.74 -59.56
CA TRP A 13 4.03 1.75 -58.52
C TRP A 13 4.69 2.30 -57.25
N SER A 14 3.88 3.01 -56.46
CA SER A 14 4.04 3.07 -55.00
C SER A 14 2.66 3.20 -54.35
N ILE A 15 1.80 2.18 -54.48
CA ILE A 15 0.69 2.01 -53.53
C ILE A 15 1.33 1.53 -52.24
N GLY A 16 1.75 2.48 -51.39
CA GLY A 16 2.27 2.17 -50.07
C GLY A 16 1.18 1.46 -49.29
N ALA A 17 1.43 0.22 -48.90
CA ALA A 17 0.54 -0.49 -47.99
C ALA A 17 0.47 0.33 -46.70
N GLN A 18 -0.73 0.79 -46.35
CA GLN A 18 -0.96 1.41 -45.05
C GLN A 18 -0.96 0.28 -44.03
N GLU A 19 0.23 -0.06 -43.52
CA GLU A 19 0.43 -1.16 -42.58
C GLU A 19 -0.54 -1.00 -41.41
N ALA A 20 -1.43 -1.98 -41.27
CA ALA A 20 -2.35 -2.03 -40.16
C ALA A 20 -1.53 -2.28 -38.89
N VAL A 21 -1.27 -1.22 -38.12
CA VAL A 21 -0.58 -1.30 -36.84
C VAL A 21 -1.29 -2.35 -36.00
N ALA A 22 -0.63 -3.49 -35.77
CA ALA A 22 -1.24 -4.62 -35.11
C ALA A 22 -1.64 -4.20 -33.70
N ASN A 23 -2.94 -4.27 -33.39
CA ASN A 23 -3.44 -3.97 -32.05
C ASN A 23 -2.72 -4.85 -31.04
N LEU A 24 -1.89 -4.25 -30.18
CA LEU A 24 -1.15 -4.97 -29.15
C LEU A 24 -2.13 -5.66 -28.20
N THR A 25 -2.13 -6.99 -28.19
CA THR A 25 -2.93 -7.82 -27.28
C THR A 25 -2.06 -8.37 -26.15
N SER A 26 -2.64 -8.51 -24.97
CA SER A 26 -1.98 -9.14 -23.82
C SER A 26 -2.89 -10.17 -23.17
N SER A 27 -2.32 -11.29 -22.71
CA SER A 27 -3.02 -12.26 -21.86
C SER A 27 -3.30 -11.73 -20.44
N LEU A 28 -2.67 -10.61 -20.06
CA LEU A 28 -2.79 -10.02 -18.72
C LEU A 28 -4.11 -9.27 -18.52
N GLY A 29 -4.71 -8.74 -19.59
CA GLY A 29 -5.94 -7.94 -19.58
C GLY A 29 -6.02 -6.92 -20.74
N PRO A 30 -7.01 -6.01 -20.73
CA PRO A 30 -7.20 -5.02 -21.80
C PRO A 30 -5.99 -4.10 -21.98
N VAL A 31 -5.50 -3.95 -23.21
CA VAL A 31 -4.33 -3.11 -23.53
C VAL A 31 -4.75 -1.71 -23.97
N ILE A 32 -4.01 -0.70 -23.54
CA ILE A 32 -4.03 0.67 -24.06
C ILE A 32 -2.63 0.99 -24.59
N ASP A 33 -2.56 1.43 -25.85
CA ASP A 33 -1.31 1.78 -26.53
C ASP A 33 -1.19 3.31 -26.66
N LEU A 34 -0.05 3.86 -26.25
CA LEU A 34 0.28 5.30 -26.31
C LEU A 34 1.36 5.60 -27.35
N GLY A 35 1.77 4.62 -28.16
CA GLY A 35 2.76 4.78 -29.23
C GLY A 35 4.22 4.81 -28.76
N TYR A 36 4.50 5.40 -27.59
CA TYR A 36 5.82 5.31 -26.93
C TYR A 36 5.92 4.08 -26.00
N THR A 37 4.79 3.66 -25.44
CA THR A 37 4.63 2.47 -24.58
C THR A 37 3.19 1.95 -24.65
N ALA A 38 2.95 0.74 -24.15
CA ALA A 38 1.62 0.16 -24.01
C ALA A 38 1.41 -0.43 -22.61
N TYR A 39 0.19 -0.41 -22.10
CA TYR A 39 -0.17 -0.83 -20.75
C TYR A 39 -1.30 -1.87 -20.77
N ALA A 40 -1.16 -2.98 -20.05
CA ALA A 40 -2.23 -3.94 -19.80
C ALA A 40 -2.91 -3.65 -18.45
N GLY A 41 -4.21 -3.38 -18.46
CA GLY A 41 -5.02 -3.08 -17.28
C GLY A 41 -5.78 -4.28 -16.72
N ASN A 42 -6.40 -4.10 -15.56
CA ASN A 42 -7.18 -5.12 -14.85
C ASN A 42 -8.68 -4.85 -14.98
N SER A 43 -9.45 -5.80 -15.51
CA SER A 43 -10.92 -5.76 -15.54
C SER A 43 -11.56 -6.66 -14.48
N THR A 44 -10.93 -6.74 -13.31
CA THR A 44 -11.43 -7.38 -12.09
C THR A 44 -11.79 -6.29 -11.09
N SER A 45 -12.89 -6.45 -10.37
CA SER A 45 -13.28 -5.53 -9.29
C SER A 45 -12.39 -5.68 -8.04
N PRO A 46 -12.37 -4.68 -7.12
CA PRO A 46 -11.73 -4.81 -5.81
C PRO A 46 -12.23 -6.00 -4.97
N THR A 47 -13.45 -6.48 -5.23
CA THR A 47 -14.05 -7.66 -4.58
C THR A 47 -13.81 -8.96 -5.35
N GLY A 48 -12.86 -8.99 -6.29
CA GLY A 48 -12.43 -10.20 -7.00
C GLY A 48 -13.35 -10.64 -8.15
N GLN A 49 -14.47 -9.96 -8.41
CA GLN A 49 -15.36 -10.30 -9.53
C GLN A 49 -14.67 -10.03 -10.88
N PRO A 50 -14.48 -11.04 -11.75
CA PRO A 50 -13.93 -10.85 -13.09
C PRO A 50 -14.95 -10.19 -14.03
N ASN A 51 -14.48 -9.62 -15.14
CA ASN A 51 -15.31 -8.92 -16.13
C ASN A 51 -16.12 -7.75 -15.51
N SER A 52 -15.49 -7.05 -14.56
CA SER A 52 -15.99 -5.81 -13.96
C SER A 52 -16.36 -4.77 -15.03
N THR A 53 -17.35 -3.93 -14.72
CA THR A 53 -17.76 -2.77 -15.54
C THR A 53 -16.71 -1.66 -15.57
N VAL A 54 -15.74 -1.70 -14.65
CA VAL A 54 -14.59 -0.80 -14.57
C VAL A 54 -13.29 -1.56 -14.86
N THR A 55 -12.42 -0.98 -15.69
CA THR A 55 -11.04 -1.41 -15.89
C THR A 55 -10.08 -0.42 -15.22
N PHE A 56 -9.13 -0.95 -14.47
CA PHE A 56 -8.06 -0.24 -13.76
C PHE A 56 -6.73 -0.31 -14.52
N PHE A 57 -5.98 0.79 -14.54
CA PHE A 57 -4.59 0.86 -14.99
C PHE A 57 -3.77 1.63 -13.95
N GLY A 58 -2.98 0.95 -13.12
CA GLY A 58 -2.18 1.53 -12.05
C GLY A 58 -0.70 1.71 -12.41
N GLY A 59 0.00 2.52 -11.61
CA GLY A 59 1.46 2.64 -11.65
C GLY A 59 2.04 3.32 -12.91
N ILE A 60 1.21 3.96 -13.73
CA ILE A 60 1.64 4.63 -14.96
C ILE A 60 2.57 5.81 -14.61
N ARG A 61 3.81 5.79 -15.10
CA ARG A 61 4.73 6.93 -14.99
C ARG A 61 4.22 8.11 -15.84
N TYR A 62 4.29 9.32 -15.29
CA TYR A 62 3.94 10.57 -16.00
C TYR A 62 5.10 11.56 -16.13
N ALA A 63 6.24 11.28 -15.48
CA ALA A 63 7.45 12.10 -15.48
C ALA A 63 8.68 11.20 -15.27
N GLN A 64 9.87 11.70 -15.59
CA GLN A 64 11.13 10.99 -15.32
C GLN A 64 11.35 10.82 -13.79
N PRO A 65 11.95 9.70 -13.34
CA PRO A 65 12.30 9.50 -11.93
C PRO A 65 13.06 10.70 -11.35
N PRO A 66 12.64 11.29 -10.22
CA PRO A 66 13.24 12.50 -9.66
C PRO A 66 14.54 12.22 -8.88
N LEU A 67 15.40 11.37 -9.44
CA LEU A 67 16.62 10.84 -8.86
C LEU A 67 17.86 11.64 -9.30
N GLY A 68 18.98 11.49 -8.57
CA GLY A 68 20.26 12.10 -8.93
C GLY A 68 20.15 13.63 -9.05
N ASP A 69 20.51 14.19 -10.21
CA ASP A 69 20.39 15.65 -10.41
C ASP A 69 18.94 16.15 -10.46
N LEU A 70 17.97 15.31 -10.85
CA LEU A 70 16.54 15.66 -10.82
C LEU A 70 15.98 15.75 -9.38
N ARG A 71 16.72 15.25 -8.38
CA ARG A 71 16.35 15.44 -6.97
C ARG A 71 16.32 16.93 -6.63
N PHE A 72 15.25 17.35 -5.97
CA PHE A 72 14.91 18.75 -5.67
C PHE A 72 14.81 19.68 -6.89
N ARG A 73 14.54 19.15 -8.10
CA ARG A 73 14.16 19.93 -9.28
C ARG A 73 12.69 19.70 -9.65
N ALA A 74 12.15 20.58 -10.49
CA ALA A 74 10.92 20.35 -11.23
C ALA A 74 10.91 18.96 -11.91
N PRO A 75 9.75 18.29 -12.04
CA PRO A 75 9.63 17.10 -12.86
C PRO A 75 10.01 17.40 -14.31
N LYS A 76 10.50 16.38 -15.01
CA LYS A 76 10.85 16.42 -16.43
C LYS A 76 9.93 15.44 -17.18
N ASP A 77 9.39 15.85 -18.32
CA ASP A 77 8.56 14.97 -19.17
C ASP A 77 9.31 13.69 -19.56
N LEU A 78 8.57 12.60 -19.74
CA LEU A 78 9.11 11.34 -20.26
C LEU A 78 9.62 11.51 -21.70
N ASP A 79 10.45 10.56 -22.15
CA ASP A 79 10.61 10.37 -23.59
C ASP A 79 9.36 9.68 -24.13
N GLU A 80 8.51 10.46 -24.80
CA GLU A 80 7.26 10.03 -25.40
C GLU A 80 7.39 9.86 -26.93
N THR A 81 8.62 9.69 -27.43
CA THR A 81 8.90 9.38 -28.84
C THR A 81 8.29 8.03 -29.22
N TYR A 82 7.68 7.94 -30.41
CA TYR A 82 7.08 6.70 -30.91
C TYR A 82 8.12 5.57 -30.98
N ASN A 83 7.81 4.46 -30.30
CA ASN A 83 8.67 3.29 -30.19
C ASN A 83 8.01 2.11 -30.93
N PRO A 84 8.48 1.73 -32.14
CA PRO A 84 7.92 0.59 -32.87
C PRO A 84 8.12 -0.76 -32.15
N SER A 85 9.11 -0.85 -31.27
CA SER A 85 9.48 -2.05 -30.51
C SER A 85 8.98 -2.03 -29.06
N ARG A 86 7.96 -1.21 -28.77
CA ARG A 86 7.39 -1.07 -27.41
C ARG A 86 6.80 -2.38 -26.89
N THR A 87 7.13 -2.72 -25.66
CA THR A 87 6.52 -3.84 -24.93
C THR A 87 5.24 -3.39 -24.20
N VAL A 88 4.40 -4.36 -23.84
CA VAL A 88 3.23 -4.11 -22.99
C VAL A 88 3.65 -4.24 -21.52
N ILE A 89 3.58 -3.13 -20.78
CA ILE A 89 3.84 -3.06 -19.34
C ILE A 89 2.61 -3.55 -18.57
N ASP A 90 2.83 -4.31 -17.50
CA ASP A 90 1.76 -4.70 -16.57
C ASP A 90 1.35 -3.49 -15.71
N ALA A 91 0.13 -2.99 -15.91
CA ALA A 91 -0.46 -1.88 -15.18
C ALA A 91 -1.64 -2.36 -14.31
N ARG A 92 -1.62 -3.61 -13.83
CA ARG A 92 -2.70 -4.18 -13.01
C ARG A 92 -2.53 -3.91 -11.51
N SER A 93 -1.40 -3.33 -11.11
CA SER A 93 -0.99 -3.04 -9.74
C SER A 93 -0.76 -1.55 -9.51
N TRP A 94 -0.78 -1.12 -8.25
CA TRP A 94 -0.50 0.26 -7.84
C TRP A 94 0.96 0.67 -8.09
N GLY A 95 1.18 1.97 -8.32
CA GLY A 95 2.52 2.57 -8.30
C GLY A 95 3.07 2.73 -6.88
N PRO A 96 4.40 2.71 -6.69
CA PRO A 96 5.01 2.83 -5.37
C PRO A 96 4.80 4.21 -4.76
N ILE A 97 4.53 4.25 -3.45
CA ILE A 97 4.22 5.49 -2.72
C ILE A 97 5.47 6.38 -2.54
N CYS A 98 5.27 7.69 -2.41
CA CYS A 98 6.36 8.63 -2.15
C CYS A 98 6.87 8.55 -0.70
N VAL A 99 8.16 8.82 -0.49
CA VAL A 99 8.77 9.00 0.84
C VAL A 99 7.97 10.05 1.62
N GLN A 100 7.54 9.68 2.83
CA GLN A 100 6.59 10.47 3.62
C GLN A 100 6.71 10.21 5.12
N GLN A 101 5.99 10.99 5.93
CA GLN A 101 5.92 10.78 7.38
C GLN A 101 4.91 9.66 7.74
N PRO A 102 5.21 8.73 8.66
CA PRO A 102 6.39 8.64 9.53
C PRO A 102 7.66 8.22 8.77
N ALA A 103 8.66 9.10 8.67
CA ALA A 103 9.77 8.87 7.75
C ALA A 103 10.72 7.79 8.28
N LYS A 104 10.74 6.67 7.59
CA LYS A 104 11.49 5.44 7.92
C LYS A 104 11.99 4.82 6.62
N GLU A 105 13.16 4.20 6.65
CA GLU A 105 13.64 3.42 5.50
C GLU A 105 12.66 2.29 5.16
N GLY A 106 12.41 2.11 3.86
CA GLY A 106 11.37 1.21 3.33
C GLY A 106 9.97 1.83 3.23
N LEU A 107 9.66 2.95 3.91
CA LEU A 107 8.35 3.61 3.77
C LEU A 107 8.32 4.59 2.59
N GLY A 108 8.09 4.03 1.40
CA GLY A 108 8.05 4.76 0.14
C GLY A 108 9.41 4.98 -0.50
N VAL A 109 9.39 5.51 -1.73
CA VAL A 109 10.59 5.67 -2.58
C VAL A 109 10.63 7.05 -3.23
N GLU A 110 11.80 7.46 -3.70
CA GLU A 110 11.95 8.70 -4.49
C GLU A 110 11.34 8.56 -5.89
N ASP A 111 11.48 7.40 -6.54
CA ASP A 111 10.84 7.11 -7.83
C ASP A 111 9.36 6.73 -7.68
N CYS A 112 8.57 7.66 -7.15
CA CYS A 112 7.15 7.47 -6.84
C CYS A 112 6.19 8.14 -7.84
N LEU A 113 6.69 9.02 -8.72
CA LEU A 113 5.87 9.79 -9.66
C LEU A 113 5.09 8.85 -10.59
N SER A 114 3.80 8.68 -10.30
CA SER A 114 2.93 7.71 -10.95
C SER A 114 1.46 8.08 -10.78
N LEU A 115 0.62 7.62 -11.71
CA LEU A 115 -0.82 7.81 -11.70
C LEU A 115 -1.55 6.50 -11.98
N ASN A 116 -2.82 6.46 -11.60
CA ASN A 116 -3.71 5.32 -11.78
C ASN A 116 -5.02 5.80 -12.43
N ILE A 117 -5.59 5.01 -13.33
CA ILE A 117 -6.77 5.36 -14.14
C ILE A 117 -7.83 4.27 -14.00
N TRP A 118 -9.06 4.68 -13.68
CA TRP A 118 -10.26 3.85 -13.74
C TRP A 118 -11.15 4.34 -14.88
N LYS A 119 -11.64 3.41 -15.70
CA LYS A 119 -12.50 3.71 -16.85
C LYS A 119 -13.58 2.64 -17.04
N PRO A 120 -14.73 2.98 -17.65
CA PRO A 120 -15.70 1.97 -18.06
C PRO A 120 -15.06 0.99 -19.03
N THR A 121 -15.24 -0.31 -18.82
CA THR A 121 -14.65 -1.38 -19.67
C THR A 121 -15.21 -1.35 -21.10
N SER A 122 -16.42 -0.83 -21.24
CA SER A 122 -17.07 -0.51 -22.52
C SER A 122 -16.37 0.60 -23.30
N ALA A 123 -15.81 1.62 -22.63
CA ALA A 123 -15.22 2.80 -23.27
C ALA A 123 -14.00 2.44 -24.14
N LYS A 124 -13.86 3.12 -25.28
CA LYS A 124 -12.77 2.95 -26.25
C LYS A 124 -12.00 4.26 -26.45
N ALA A 125 -10.85 4.20 -27.12
CA ALA A 125 -10.10 5.40 -27.48
C ALA A 125 -11.01 6.40 -28.23
N GLY A 126 -10.93 7.68 -27.86
CA GLY A 126 -11.77 8.74 -28.44
C GLY A 126 -13.23 8.79 -27.95
N ALA A 127 -13.62 8.01 -26.94
CA ALA A 127 -15.00 8.02 -26.41
C ALA A 127 -15.42 9.34 -25.71
N LYS A 128 -14.48 10.25 -25.43
CA LYS A 128 -14.71 11.59 -24.87
C LYS A 128 -15.52 11.62 -23.56
N LEU A 129 -15.20 10.72 -22.64
CA LEU A 129 -15.77 10.74 -21.29
C LEU A 129 -15.12 11.84 -20.42
N PRO A 130 -15.87 12.71 -19.73
CA PRO A 130 -15.31 13.69 -18.82
C PRO A 130 -14.44 13.05 -17.73
N VAL A 131 -13.39 13.76 -17.34
CA VAL A 131 -12.27 13.20 -16.56
C VAL A 131 -12.25 13.82 -15.16
N ILE A 132 -12.19 12.98 -14.12
CA ILE A 132 -12.01 13.40 -12.73
C ILE A 132 -10.57 13.07 -12.30
N PHE A 133 -9.84 14.09 -11.86
CA PHE A 133 -8.44 13.99 -11.45
C PHE A 133 -8.31 14.34 -9.97
N TYR A 134 -8.13 13.33 -9.13
CA TYR A 134 -8.09 13.46 -7.67
C TYR A 134 -6.66 13.64 -7.16
N ILE A 135 -6.45 14.71 -6.39
CA ILE A 135 -5.21 15.02 -5.67
C ILE A 135 -5.45 14.74 -4.19
N HIS A 136 -4.64 13.85 -3.60
CA HIS A 136 -4.84 13.41 -2.22
C HIS A 136 -4.51 14.50 -1.17
N GLY A 137 -5.08 14.31 0.02
CA GLY A 137 -4.79 15.10 1.23
C GLY A 137 -3.48 14.69 1.91
N GLY A 138 -3.46 14.73 3.25
CA GLY A 138 -2.29 14.32 4.06
C GLY A 138 -1.27 15.43 4.36
N GLY A 139 -1.72 16.70 4.33
CA GLY A 139 -0.94 17.84 4.84
C GLY A 139 0.35 18.18 4.09
N PHE A 140 0.53 17.69 2.85
CA PHE A 140 1.78 17.74 2.07
C PHE A 140 2.96 16.94 2.64
N TYR A 141 2.76 16.16 3.70
CA TYR A 141 3.79 15.33 4.33
C TYR A 141 3.48 13.83 4.40
N ALA A 142 2.24 13.43 4.13
CA ALA A 142 1.75 12.05 4.08
C ALA A 142 0.63 11.89 3.03
N GLY A 143 0.14 10.66 2.85
CA GLY A 143 -0.91 10.28 1.90
C GLY A 143 -0.36 9.63 0.62
N SER A 144 -1.17 8.80 -0.02
CA SER A 144 -0.81 8.11 -1.25
C SER A 144 -2.04 7.77 -2.11
N SER A 145 -1.86 7.52 -3.41
CA SER A 145 -2.98 7.17 -4.31
C SER A 145 -3.73 5.85 -4.01
N PRO A 146 -3.09 4.80 -3.43
CA PRO A 146 -3.81 3.62 -2.92
C PRO A 146 -4.86 3.92 -1.83
N ASP A 147 -4.69 4.99 -1.05
CA ASP A 147 -5.64 5.38 0.00
C ASP A 147 -6.97 5.93 -0.56
N PHE A 148 -7.04 6.23 -1.87
CA PHE A 148 -8.18 6.87 -2.53
C PHE A 148 -8.57 6.14 -3.84
N PRO A 149 -9.08 4.89 -3.76
CA PRO A 149 -9.41 4.09 -4.93
C PRO A 149 -10.68 4.58 -5.63
N MET A 150 -10.56 5.10 -6.85
CA MET A 150 -11.70 5.67 -7.60
C MET A 150 -12.54 4.62 -8.37
N TYR A 151 -12.62 3.38 -7.86
CA TYR A 151 -13.39 2.32 -8.50
C TYR A 151 -14.90 2.60 -8.43
N ASP A 152 -15.42 2.85 -7.23
CA ASP A 152 -16.86 3.00 -6.99
C ASP A 152 -17.46 4.20 -7.72
N TRP A 153 -16.65 5.23 -7.97
CA TRP A 153 -16.98 6.40 -8.78
C TRP A 153 -17.37 6.04 -10.21
N VAL A 154 -16.56 5.20 -10.86
CA VAL A 154 -16.78 4.78 -12.25
C VAL A 154 -17.77 3.60 -12.32
N ALA A 155 -17.85 2.80 -11.27
CA ALA A 155 -18.88 1.76 -11.14
C ALA A 155 -20.28 2.37 -11.03
N GLN A 156 -20.42 3.45 -10.26
CA GLN A 156 -21.65 4.24 -10.11
C GLN A 156 -22.00 5.03 -11.38
N ASP A 157 -21.07 5.82 -11.92
CA ASP A 157 -21.30 6.61 -13.14
C ASP A 157 -20.38 6.14 -14.28
N GLN A 158 -20.90 5.23 -15.11
CA GLN A 158 -20.23 4.69 -16.30
C GLN A 158 -19.98 5.73 -17.42
N ASN A 159 -20.14 7.03 -17.15
CA ASN A 159 -19.91 8.13 -18.09
C ASN A 159 -18.71 9.04 -17.70
N ILE A 160 -17.89 8.63 -16.73
CA ILE A 160 -16.65 9.34 -16.34
C ILE A 160 -15.41 8.45 -16.48
N VAL A 161 -14.23 9.06 -16.56
CA VAL A 161 -12.93 8.43 -16.31
C VAL A 161 -12.35 9.06 -15.05
N ALA A 162 -11.87 8.26 -14.10
CA ALA A 162 -11.37 8.73 -12.81
C ALA A 162 -9.87 8.42 -12.64
N ILE A 163 -9.13 9.30 -11.97
CA ILE A 163 -7.66 9.29 -11.91
C ILE A 163 -7.18 9.71 -10.54
N SER A 164 -6.22 8.98 -9.96
CA SER A 164 -5.48 9.41 -8.76
C SER A 164 -3.96 9.38 -8.99
N ILE A 165 -3.21 10.19 -8.25
CA ILE A 165 -1.76 10.40 -8.46
C ILE A 165 -0.94 10.28 -7.17
N ASN A 166 0.32 9.85 -7.29
CA ASN A 166 1.37 10.05 -6.29
C ASN A 166 2.24 11.26 -6.72
N TYR A 167 2.51 12.21 -5.82
CA TYR A 167 3.37 13.38 -6.06
C TYR A 167 4.36 13.57 -4.89
N ARG A 168 5.52 14.21 -5.09
CA ARG A 168 6.53 14.33 -4.02
C ARG A 168 6.00 15.12 -2.83
N LEU A 169 6.26 14.59 -1.63
CA LEU A 169 5.86 15.13 -0.35
C LEU A 169 7.08 15.65 0.44
N ASN A 170 6.80 16.42 1.50
CA ASN A 170 7.76 16.82 2.52
C ASN A 170 9.06 17.41 1.90
N LEU A 171 10.24 17.03 2.40
CA LEU A 171 11.57 17.41 1.91
C LEU A 171 11.73 17.32 0.37
N PHE A 172 11.22 16.27 -0.26
CA PHE A 172 11.40 16.06 -1.71
C PHE A 172 10.47 16.93 -2.57
N GLY A 173 9.30 17.32 -2.05
CA GLY A 173 8.32 18.15 -2.75
C GLY A 173 8.39 19.64 -2.43
N PHE A 174 8.87 20.02 -1.23
CA PHE A 174 8.61 21.33 -0.63
C PHE A 174 9.80 21.96 0.12
N LEU A 175 11.03 21.49 -0.13
CA LEU A 175 12.21 22.25 0.29
C LEU A 175 12.31 23.58 -0.46
N ASP A 176 12.66 24.64 0.26
CA ASP A 176 12.90 25.98 -0.28
C ASP A 176 13.99 26.67 0.55
N GLY A 177 14.54 27.76 0.05
CA GLY A 177 15.71 28.47 0.57
C GLY A 177 16.56 29.00 -0.58
N THR A 178 17.47 29.93 -0.31
CA THR A 178 18.26 30.64 -1.33
C THR A 178 19.07 29.67 -2.21
N ALA A 179 19.61 28.60 -1.61
CA ALA A 179 20.32 27.56 -2.36
C ALA A 179 19.39 26.73 -3.28
N VAL A 180 18.15 26.45 -2.87
CA VAL A 180 17.14 25.75 -3.69
C VAL A 180 16.72 26.64 -4.87
N ARG A 181 16.49 27.93 -4.62
CA ARG A 181 16.12 28.90 -5.66
C ARG A 181 17.23 29.13 -6.68
N ALA A 182 18.49 28.92 -6.29
CA ALA A 182 19.64 29.01 -7.19
C ALA A 182 19.97 27.71 -7.96
N ASN A 183 19.76 26.52 -7.36
CA ASN A 183 20.13 25.24 -7.99
C ASN A 183 19.18 24.07 -7.62
N GLY A 184 17.88 24.32 -7.75
CA GLY A 184 16.79 23.39 -7.45
C GLY A 184 15.46 23.97 -7.94
N THR A 185 14.35 23.57 -7.34
CA THR A 185 13.04 24.19 -7.61
C THR A 185 12.12 24.06 -6.37
N PRO A 186 11.70 25.18 -5.75
CA PRO A 186 10.64 25.16 -4.74
C PRO A 186 9.31 24.64 -5.30
N ASN A 187 8.39 24.23 -4.43
CA ASN A 187 7.06 23.74 -4.82
C ASN A 187 7.08 22.57 -5.84
N ALA A 188 8.15 21.77 -5.87
CA ALA A 188 8.33 20.64 -6.77
C ALA A 188 7.11 19.67 -6.75
N GLY A 189 6.49 19.43 -5.59
CA GLY A 189 5.28 18.61 -5.47
C GLY A 189 4.05 19.17 -6.18
N LEU A 190 3.91 20.50 -6.32
CA LEU A 190 2.83 21.12 -7.11
C LEU A 190 3.15 21.10 -8.62
N LEU A 191 4.44 21.13 -8.97
CA LEU A 191 4.89 20.93 -10.34
C LEU A 191 4.70 19.47 -10.78
N ASP A 192 4.89 18.49 -9.89
CA ASP A 192 4.58 17.08 -10.12
C ASP A 192 3.10 16.88 -10.48
N GLN A 193 2.19 17.46 -9.69
CA GLN A 193 0.75 17.49 -10.00
C GLN A 193 0.45 18.13 -11.36
N ARG A 194 1.16 19.23 -11.70
CA ARG A 194 1.01 19.91 -12.99
C ARG A 194 1.53 19.06 -14.16
N ALA A 195 2.62 18.32 -13.99
CA ALA A 195 3.16 17.41 -14.99
C ALA A 195 2.19 16.24 -15.26
N ALA A 196 1.64 15.63 -14.21
CA ALA A 196 0.60 14.61 -14.35
C ALA A 196 -0.63 15.14 -15.12
N LEU A 197 -1.09 16.36 -14.84
CA LEU A 197 -2.18 16.99 -15.61
C LEU A 197 -1.82 17.21 -17.09
N PHE A 198 -0.57 17.56 -17.42
CA PHE A 198 -0.13 17.68 -18.82
C PHE A 198 0.00 16.32 -19.52
N TRP A 199 0.48 15.28 -18.83
CA TRP A 199 0.46 13.91 -19.35
C TRP A 199 -0.98 13.46 -19.66
N ILE A 200 -1.93 13.76 -18.78
CA ILE A 200 -3.36 13.52 -19.00
C ILE A 200 -3.91 14.28 -20.22
N LYS A 201 -3.52 15.55 -20.42
CA LYS A 201 -3.88 16.30 -21.65
C LYS A 201 -3.34 15.65 -22.94
N ARG A 202 -2.22 14.92 -22.88
CA ARG A 202 -1.64 14.21 -24.02
C ARG A 202 -2.32 12.86 -24.27
N HIS A 203 -2.55 12.06 -23.21
CA HIS A 203 -2.78 10.60 -23.34
C HIS A 203 -4.17 10.09 -22.94
N ILE A 204 -5.00 10.85 -22.21
CA ILE A 204 -6.26 10.30 -21.66
C ILE A 204 -7.29 9.91 -22.72
N SER A 205 -7.16 10.45 -23.93
CA SER A 205 -7.97 10.12 -25.11
C SER A 205 -7.84 8.65 -25.52
N ALA A 206 -6.68 8.01 -25.33
CA ALA A 206 -6.47 6.59 -25.60
C ALA A 206 -7.27 5.70 -24.64
N PHE A 207 -7.33 6.08 -23.36
CA PHE A 207 -8.19 5.44 -22.36
C PHE A 207 -9.68 5.72 -22.60
N GLY A 208 -10.02 6.77 -23.35
CA GLY A 208 -11.38 7.15 -23.73
C GLY A 208 -11.91 8.39 -23.01
N GLY A 209 -11.09 9.06 -22.21
CA GLY A 209 -11.46 10.34 -21.60
C GLY A 209 -11.38 11.51 -22.60
N ASP A 210 -12.08 12.62 -22.31
CA ASP A 210 -11.91 13.88 -23.02
C ASP A 210 -10.87 14.76 -22.30
N PRO A 211 -9.72 15.09 -22.91
CA PRO A 211 -8.74 15.97 -22.31
C PRO A 211 -9.27 17.40 -22.09
N ASP A 212 -10.34 17.84 -22.77
CA ASP A 212 -10.91 19.19 -22.62
C ASP A 212 -12.02 19.29 -21.55
N GLU A 213 -12.54 18.15 -21.05
CA GLU A 213 -13.52 18.09 -19.94
C GLU A 213 -12.89 17.57 -18.63
N VAL A 214 -11.64 17.96 -18.35
CA VAL A 214 -10.93 17.61 -17.10
C VAL A 214 -11.44 18.44 -15.91
N THR A 215 -11.76 17.75 -14.82
CA THR A 215 -12.14 18.28 -13.50
C THR A 215 -11.08 17.88 -12.48
N ILE A 216 -10.46 18.85 -11.81
CA ILE A 216 -9.58 18.54 -10.67
C ILE A 216 -10.38 18.51 -9.36
N SER A 217 -10.09 17.56 -8.50
CA SER A 217 -10.74 17.36 -7.20
C SER A 217 -9.69 17.08 -6.12
N GLY A 218 -9.97 17.43 -4.88
CA GLY A 218 -9.08 17.09 -3.76
C GLY A 218 -9.56 17.67 -2.44
N GLU A 219 -9.09 17.05 -1.36
CA GLU A 219 -9.47 17.37 0.03
C GLU A 219 -8.24 17.69 0.89
N SER A 220 -8.39 18.54 1.92
CA SER A 220 -7.29 18.94 2.82
C SER A 220 -6.15 19.60 2.03
N ALA A 221 -4.93 19.05 2.09
CA ALA A 221 -3.81 19.44 1.23
C ALA A 221 -4.11 19.29 -0.28
N GLY A 222 -4.96 18.35 -0.67
CA GLY A 222 -5.47 18.19 -2.03
C GLY A 222 -6.40 19.33 -2.44
N GLY A 223 -7.27 19.78 -1.54
CA GLY A 223 -8.14 20.95 -1.75
C GLY A 223 -7.34 22.25 -1.83
N ALA A 224 -6.33 22.39 -0.97
CA ALA A 224 -5.33 23.45 -1.08
C ALA A 224 -4.56 23.37 -2.41
N SER A 225 -4.17 22.18 -2.86
CA SER A 225 -3.59 21.95 -4.18
C SER A 225 -4.52 22.41 -5.30
N VAL A 226 -5.82 22.07 -5.28
CA VAL A 226 -6.79 22.51 -6.30
C VAL A 226 -6.84 24.04 -6.40
N LEU A 227 -6.88 24.75 -5.28
CA LEU A 227 -6.79 26.22 -5.24
C LEU A 227 -5.44 26.72 -5.78
N LEU A 228 -4.32 26.14 -5.33
CA LEU A 228 -2.98 26.54 -5.77
C LEU A 228 -2.77 26.32 -7.27
N GLN A 229 -3.30 25.23 -7.85
CA GLN A 229 -3.29 24.96 -9.29
C GLN A 229 -4.12 25.98 -10.09
N ALA A 230 -5.10 26.64 -9.48
CA ALA A 230 -5.94 27.70 -10.09
C ALA A 230 -5.41 29.12 -9.86
N THR A 231 -4.70 29.39 -8.76
CA THR A 231 -3.97 30.64 -8.51
C THR A 231 -2.56 30.66 -9.12
N ALA A 232 -2.09 29.53 -9.64
CA ALA A 232 -0.71 29.34 -10.13
C ALA A 232 -0.23 30.47 -11.05
N TRP A 233 0.98 30.97 -10.79
CA TRP A 233 1.58 32.12 -11.48
C TRP A 233 0.73 33.41 -11.47
N GLY A 234 -0.25 33.51 -10.56
CA GLY A 234 -1.21 34.62 -10.47
C GLY A 234 -2.33 34.55 -11.52
N GLY A 235 -2.69 33.35 -11.98
CA GLY A 235 -3.71 33.12 -13.00
C GLY A 235 -3.31 33.53 -14.43
N LYS A 236 -2.04 33.89 -14.65
CA LYS A 236 -1.50 34.34 -15.96
C LYS A 236 -1.45 33.22 -17.01
N VAL A 237 -1.29 31.97 -16.57
CA VAL A 237 -1.04 30.81 -17.43
C VAL A 237 -2.35 30.06 -17.72
N GLN A 238 -2.46 29.42 -18.89
CA GLN A 238 -3.58 28.52 -19.20
C GLN A 238 -3.49 27.28 -18.31
N VAL A 239 -4.63 26.83 -17.76
CA VAL A 239 -4.68 25.61 -16.94
C VAL A 239 -5.15 24.41 -17.78
N PRO A 240 -4.66 23.19 -17.50
CA PRO A 240 -5.04 21.97 -18.21
C PRO A 240 -6.38 21.37 -17.74
N PHE A 241 -7.26 22.16 -17.12
CA PHE A 241 -8.54 21.69 -16.57
C PHE A 241 -9.64 22.74 -16.74
N LYS A 242 -10.89 22.27 -16.79
CA LYS A 242 -12.09 23.10 -17.00
C LYS A 242 -12.87 23.36 -15.71
N ARG A 243 -12.79 22.43 -14.75
CA ARG A 243 -13.56 22.46 -13.50
C ARG A 243 -12.68 22.15 -12.29
N ALA A 244 -13.10 22.63 -11.12
CA ALA A 244 -12.43 22.42 -9.84
C ALA A 244 -13.44 22.04 -8.75
N ILE A 245 -13.06 21.09 -7.90
CA ILE A 245 -13.78 20.73 -6.68
C ILE A 245 -12.78 20.81 -5.52
N ALA A 246 -12.95 21.82 -4.67
CA ALA A 246 -12.01 22.16 -3.61
C ALA A 246 -12.65 21.91 -2.24
N GLN A 247 -12.32 20.77 -1.66
CA GLN A 247 -12.88 20.28 -0.40
C GLN A 247 -11.93 20.62 0.73
N SER A 248 -12.45 21.13 1.85
CA SER A 248 -11.73 21.37 3.11
C SER A 248 -10.33 21.97 2.86
N ILE A 249 -10.30 23.19 2.30
CA ILE A 249 -9.11 23.76 1.61
C ILE A 249 -7.95 24.04 2.58
N GLY A 250 -7.15 23.02 2.90
CA GLY A 250 -6.16 23.01 3.99
C GLY A 250 -4.89 23.83 3.74
N LEU A 251 -5.01 25.16 3.70
CA LEU A 251 -3.88 26.08 3.58
C LEU A 251 -3.29 26.45 4.96
N PHE A 252 -2.29 25.69 5.38
CA PHE A 252 -1.44 26.06 6.51
C PHE A 252 -0.68 27.38 6.24
N PRO A 253 -0.30 28.13 7.30
CA PRO A 253 0.39 29.40 7.14
C PRO A 253 1.75 29.22 6.43
N LEU A 254 1.80 29.64 5.16
CA LEU A 254 3.00 29.55 4.32
C LEU A 254 4.19 30.26 5.03
N PRO A 255 5.38 29.64 5.17
CA PRO A 255 6.49 30.23 5.92
C PRO A 255 6.97 31.58 5.38
N LEU A 256 7.52 32.42 6.26
CA LEU A 256 8.19 33.67 5.87
C LEU A 256 9.61 33.39 5.36
N ASN A 257 10.14 34.23 4.47
CA ASN A 257 11.43 33.98 3.81
C ASN A 257 12.61 33.75 4.79
N HIS A 258 12.63 34.44 5.93
CA HIS A 258 13.69 34.24 6.95
C HIS A 258 13.56 32.89 7.69
N GLU A 259 12.37 32.30 7.71
CA GLU A 259 12.12 31.00 8.32
C GLU A 259 12.52 29.87 7.36
N LEU A 260 12.40 30.09 6.05
CA LEU A 260 12.84 29.14 5.02
C LEU A 260 14.33 28.85 5.10
N GLU A 261 15.18 29.88 5.27
CA GLU A 261 16.64 29.65 5.44
C GLU A 261 16.96 28.89 6.73
N GLY A 262 16.20 29.10 7.82
CA GLY A 262 16.34 28.33 9.06
C GLY A 262 15.89 26.87 8.92
N ILE A 263 14.77 26.63 8.24
CA ILE A 263 14.29 25.27 7.90
C ILE A 263 15.32 24.56 7.00
N PHE A 264 15.80 25.25 5.96
CA PHE A 264 16.83 24.75 5.05
C PHE A 264 18.13 24.39 5.78
N GLY A 265 18.62 25.26 6.66
CA GLY A 265 19.82 25.04 7.48
C GLY A 265 19.69 23.84 8.42
N ASN A 266 18.52 23.65 9.04
CA ASN A 266 18.25 22.50 9.90
C ASN A 266 18.18 21.19 9.09
N VAL A 267 17.48 21.19 7.95
CA VAL A 267 17.39 20.06 7.01
C VAL A 267 18.77 19.64 6.52
N THR A 268 19.56 20.59 6.02
CA THR A 268 20.90 20.31 5.46
C THR A 268 21.85 19.81 6.54
N SER A 269 21.90 20.46 7.70
CA SER A 269 22.76 20.04 8.81
C SER A 269 22.41 18.62 9.30
N ALA A 270 21.13 18.26 9.34
CA ALA A 270 20.68 16.92 9.70
C ALA A 270 21.05 15.83 8.67
N ALA A 271 21.35 16.20 7.42
CA ALA A 271 21.89 15.30 6.39
C ALA A 271 23.44 15.32 6.33
N GLY A 272 24.12 15.98 7.28
CA GLY A 272 25.57 16.21 7.24
C GLY A 272 26.03 17.22 6.18
N CYS A 273 25.10 17.97 5.57
CA CYS A 273 25.38 18.92 4.50
C CYS A 273 25.58 20.36 5.01
N PRO A 274 26.28 21.23 4.25
CA PRO A 274 26.45 22.63 4.62
C PRO A 274 25.12 23.36 4.78
N ALA A 275 24.95 24.06 5.91
CA ALA A 275 23.73 24.80 6.28
C ALA A 275 23.29 25.89 5.27
N SER A 276 24.20 26.33 4.39
CA SER A 276 23.94 27.37 3.40
C SER A 276 24.97 27.32 2.24
N GLY A 277 24.76 28.16 1.22
CA GLY A 277 25.73 28.38 0.15
C GLY A 277 25.65 27.37 -1.00
N THR A 278 26.46 27.59 -2.04
CA THR A 278 26.33 26.90 -3.34
C THR A 278 26.56 25.39 -3.30
N LYS A 279 27.32 24.88 -2.31
CA LYS A 279 27.60 23.45 -2.14
C LYS A 279 26.45 22.66 -1.51
N ALA A 280 25.50 23.31 -0.83
CA ALA A 280 24.45 22.64 -0.07
C ALA A 280 23.56 21.73 -0.94
N MET A 281 23.08 22.21 -2.09
CA MET A 281 22.24 21.41 -3.00
C MET A 281 22.99 20.24 -3.65
N ALA A 282 24.28 20.39 -3.92
CA ALA A 282 25.10 19.30 -4.46
C ALA A 282 25.27 18.18 -3.41
N CYS A 283 25.47 18.55 -2.14
CA CYS A 283 25.51 17.60 -1.04
C CYS A 283 24.16 16.88 -0.85
N LEU A 284 23.03 17.59 -0.83
CA LEU A 284 21.70 16.97 -0.72
C LEU A 284 21.37 16.01 -1.88
N ARG A 285 21.92 16.23 -3.08
CA ARG A 285 21.81 15.31 -4.22
C ARG A 285 22.67 14.06 -4.07
N ALA A 286 23.83 14.17 -3.43
CA ALA A 286 24.74 13.05 -3.17
C ALA A 286 24.39 12.27 -1.89
N ALA A 287 23.64 12.87 -0.95
CA ALA A 287 23.24 12.23 0.30
C ALA A 287 22.40 10.96 0.06
N PRO A 288 22.63 9.86 0.80
CA PRO A 288 21.78 8.68 0.74
C PRO A 288 20.41 8.97 1.40
N LEU A 289 19.40 8.19 1.02
CA LEU A 289 18.03 8.37 1.49
C LEU A 289 17.90 8.27 3.03
N SER A 290 18.75 7.47 3.68
CA SER A 290 18.83 7.34 5.14
C SER A 290 19.10 8.67 5.86
N GLU A 291 20.04 9.48 5.37
CA GLU A 291 20.33 10.80 5.94
C GLU A 291 19.20 11.82 5.62
N LEU A 292 18.61 11.74 4.42
CA LEU A 292 17.47 12.59 4.07
C LEU A 292 16.22 12.27 4.90
N ILE A 293 16.04 11.02 5.33
CA ILE A 293 15.00 10.61 6.29
C ILE A 293 15.24 11.23 7.67
N LYS A 294 16.49 11.32 8.15
CA LYS A 294 16.81 12.06 9.39
C LYS A 294 16.45 13.54 9.26
N SER A 295 16.71 14.16 8.09
CA SER A 295 16.32 15.55 7.80
C SER A 295 14.80 15.77 7.71
N ILE A 296 14.03 14.77 7.27
CA ILE A 296 12.56 14.82 7.32
C ILE A 296 12.07 14.78 8.78
N ASN A 297 12.75 14.02 9.64
CA ASN A 297 12.39 13.87 11.05
C ASN A 297 12.93 14.98 11.98
N SER A 298 13.93 15.76 11.55
CA SER A 298 14.45 16.90 12.33
C SER A 298 13.56 18.15 12.29
N VAL A 299 12.51 18.15 11.47
CA VAL A 299 11.63 19.30 11.23
C VAL A 299 10.17 18.95 11.55
N ARG A 300 9.48 19.87 12.24
CA ARG A 300 8.04 19.72 12.57
C ARG A 300 7.20 19.60 11.29
N ASN A 301 6.34 18.59 11.22
CA ASN A 301 5.38 18.41 10.12
C ASN A 301 4.66 19.72 9.77
N ASN A 302 4.37 19.93 8.49
CA ASN A 302 3.81 21.16 7.89
C ASN A 302 4.79 22.33 7.70
N TYR A 303 6.08 22.23 8.09
CA TYR A 303 7.08 23.28 7.77
C TYR A 303 7.71 23.05 6.40
N LEU A 304 7.85 21.79 5.97
CA LEU A 304 8.17 21.39 4.59
C LEU A 304 6.87 21.17 3.82
N ALA A 305 6.26 22.28 3.41
CA ALA A 305 4.96 22.41 2.75
C ALA A 305 5.04 23.62 1.77
N PRO A 306 4.04 23.88 0.92
CA PRO A 306 4.13 24.92 -0.13
C PRO A 306 4.59 26.31 0.35
N THR A 307 5.36 26.99 -0.49
CA THR A 307 6.04 28.25 -0.15
C THR A 307 5.78 29.36 -1.19
N ILE A 308 5.94 30.63 -0.80
CA ILE A 308 5.87 31.75 -1.75
C ILE A 308 7.22 31.87 -2.47
N ASP A 309 7.28 31.35 -3.69
CA ASP A 309 8.47 31.31 -4.54
C ASP A 309 8.71 32.61 -5.33
N GLY A 310 7.73 33.52 -5.38
CA GLY A 310 7.89 34.92 -5.79
C GLY A 310 7.12 35.30 -7.06
N PRO A 311 7.17 36.57 -7.53
CA PRO A 311 6.21 37.12 -8.50
C PRO A 311 6.03 36.41 -9.85
N ASN A 312 6.99 35.55 -10.21
CA ASN A 312 7.01 34.72 -11.42
C ASN A 312 7.06 33.20 -11.12
N GLY A 313 7.09 32.80 -9.85
CA GLY A 313 7.01 31.41 -9.41
C GLY A 313 5.57 30.88 -9.37
N PHE A 314 5.40 29.65 -8.91
CA PHE A 314 4.11 28.97 -8.87
C PHE A 314 3.14 29.66 -7.89
N ILE A 315 3.62 30.11 -6.73
CA ILE A 315 2.84 30.79 -5.68
C ILE A 315 3.38 32.22 -5.49
N PRO A 316 2.92 33.21 -6.28
CA PRO A 316 3.54 34.53 -6.30
C PRO A 316 3.14 35.48 -5.14
N ASP A 317 2.07 35.19 -4.42
CA ASP A 317 1.61 35.87 -3.19
C ASP A 317 0.65 34.91 -2.45
N LEU A 318 0.15 35.29 -1.28
CA LEU A 318 -0.85 34.52 -0.53
C LEU A 318 -2.12 34.26 -1.39
N PRO A 319 -2.68 33.03 -1.41
CA PRO A 319 -3.89 32.73 -2.16
C PRO A 319 -5.07 33.65 -1.86
N SER A 320 -5.32 34.01 -0.59
CA SER A 320 -6.37 34.97 -0.22
C SER A 320 -6.21 36.34 -0.92
N ARG A 321 -4.96 36.80 -1.06
CA ARG A 321 -4.63 38.05 -1.78
C ARG A 321 -4.77 37.90 -3.28
N LEU A 322 -4.32 36.78 -3.86
CA LEU A 322 -4.45 36.49 -5.29
C LEU A 322 -5.94 36.43 -5.70
N ILE A 323 -6.77 35.75 -4.92
CA ILE A 323 -8.24 35.72 -5.09
C ILE A 323 -8.83 37.14 -4.97
N THR A 324 -8.49 37.89 -3.91
CA THR A 324 -8.97 39.28 -3.71
C THR A 324 -8.60 40.21 -4.86
N GLN A 325 -7.38 40.07 -5.41
CA GLN A 325 -6.86 40.89 -6.50
C GLN A 325 -7.34 40.42 -7.89
N GLY A 326 -8.18 39.37 -7.97
CA GLY A 326 -8.65 38.80 -9.23
C GLY A 326 -7.54 38.13 -10.07
N LYS A 327 -6.42 37.77 -9.43
CA LYS A 327 -5.21 37.11 -9.98
C LYS A 327 -5.29 35.59 -9.82
N PHE A 328 -6.38 35.02 -10.31
CA PHE A 328 -6.61 33.59 -10.38
C PHE A 328 -7.25 33.27 -11.73
N ARG A 329 -7.19 32.00 -12.13
CA ARG A 329 -7.74 31.59 -13.42
C ARG A 329 -9.27 31.75 -13.41
N ARG A 330 -9.79 32.50 -14.39
CA ARG A 330 -11.22 32.72 -14.61
C ARG A 330 -11.83 31.67 -15.55
N GLY A 331 -13.15 31.51 -15.49
CA GLY A 331 -13.90 30.58 -16.34
C GLY A 331 -13.78 29.10 -15.94
N ILE A 332 -13.30 28.82 -14.73
CA ILE A 332 -13.34 27.49 -14.11
C ILE A 332 -14.72 27.31 -13.46
N ASP A 333 -15.43 26.22 -13.79
CA ASP A 333 -16.58 25.80 -12.98
C ASP A 333 -16.07 25.36 -11.60
N LEU A 334 -16.70 25.76 -10.49
CA LEU A 334 -16.18 25.54 -9.13
C LEU A 334 -17.23 24.92 -8.17
N ILE A 335 -16.85 23.87 -7.45
CA ILE A 335 -17.45 23.48 -6.16
C ILE A 335 -16.44 23.81 -5.05
N GLY A 336 -16.88 24.46 -3.97
CA GLY A 336 -16.07 24.68 -2.76
C GLY A 336 -16.86 24.44 -1.47
N GLY A 337 -16.26 23.77 -0.49
CA GLY A 337 -16.92 23.51 0.79
C GLY A 337 -16.07 22.67 1.75
N HIS A 338 -16.63 22.36 2.91
CA HIS A 338 -15.92 21.75 4.04
C HIS A 338 -16.87 20.90 4.91
N THR A 339 -16.30 20.15 5.86
CA THR A 339 -17.08 19.38 6.85
C THR A 339 -17.61 20.28 7.98
N THR A 340 -18.68 19.89 8.68
CA THR A 340 -19.37 20.82 9.61
C THR A 340 -18.54 21.17 10.85
N ASN A 341 -17.64 20.28 11.29
CA ASN A 341 -16.76 20.48 12.44
C ASN A 341 -15.27 20.31 12.09
N ASP A 342 -14.91 20.55 10.83
CA ASP A 342 -13.56 20.52 10.23
C ASP A 342 -12.45 21.06 11.17
N GLY A 343 -12.74 22.18 11.85
CA GLY A 343 -11.79 22.84 12.75
C GLY A 343 -11.47 22.08 14.05
N ARG A 344 -12.27 21.08 14.46
CA ARG A 344 -12.09 20.37 15.75
C ARG A 344 -10.80 19.55 15.79
N ASN A 345 -10.38 19.03 14.65
CA ASN A 345 -9.11 18.32 14.50
C ASN A 345 -7.88 19.25 14.70
N PHE A 346 -8.06 20.57 14.67
CA PHE A 346 -6.98 21.56 14.70
C PHE A 346 -6.95 22.47 15.95
N ALA A 347 -8.04 22.55 16.72
CA ALA A 347 -8.11 23.35 17.95
C ALA A 347 -7.57 22.66 19.21
N GLY A 348 -7.08 21.42 19.11
CA GLY A 348 -6.58 20.64 20.24
C GLY A 348 -7.67 19.83 20.95
N ASN A 349 -7.51 19.62 22.26
CA ASN A 349 -8.44 18.81 23.07
C ASN A 349 -9.42 19.71 23.84
N PRO A 350 -10.74 19.42 23.87
CA PRO A 350 -11.72 20.24 24.59
C PRO A 350 -11.42 20.41 26.09
N LYS A 351 -10.77 19.45 26.74
CA LYS A 351 -10.37 19.56 28.17
C LYS A 351 -9.39 20.71 28.44
N ASN A 352 -8.70 21.20 27.40
CA ASN A 352 -7.58 22.14 27.51
C ASN A 352 -7.94 23.55 27.01
N VAL A 353 -9.19 23.81 26.60
CA VAL A 353 -9.59 25.11 26.03
C VAL A 353 -10.78 25.69 26.81
N ASN A 354 -10.47 26.29 27.95
CA ASN A 354 -11.45 26.69 28.96
C ASN A 354 -11.61 28.21 29.08
N THR A 355 -10.64 28.99 28.58
CA THR A 355 -10.55 30.46 28.72
C THR A 355 -10.28 31.15 27.38
N ASP A 356 -10.50 32.47 27.30
CA ASP A 356 -10.12 33.29 26.15
C ASP A 356 -8.61 33.24 25.83
N GLU A 357 -7.74 32.98 26.82
CA GLU A 357 -6.30 32.81 26.60
C GLU A 357 -5.95 31.45 26.00
N ASP A 358 -6.69 30.39 26.36
CA ASP A 358 -6.56 29.09 25.71
C ASP A 358 -7.02 29.18 24.24
N VAL A 359 -8.06 29.97 23.94
CA VAL A 359 -8.50 30.26 22.57
C VAL A 359 -7.41 30.99 21.78
N ARG A 360 -6.78 32.02 22.36
CA ARG A 360 -5.60 32.68 21.74
C ARG A 360 -4.48 31.68 21.49
N THR A 361 -4.17 30.86 22.47
CA THR A 361 -3.12 29.83 22.44
C THR A 361 -3.38 28.77 21.37
N ALA A 362 -4.63 28.35 21.16
CA ALA A 362 -5.00 27.43 20.07
C ALA A 362 -4.69 28.02 18.68
N VAL A 363 -4.97 29.32 18.48
CA VAL A 363 -4.69 30.02 17.22
C VAL A 363 -3.18 30.23 17.02
N THR A 364 -2.47 30.77 18.01
CA THR A 364 -1.03 31.12 17.88
C THR A 364 -0.13 29.90 17.75
N ASN A 365 -0.49 28.76 18.36
CA ASN A 365 0.22 27.48 18.19
C ASN A 365 0.31 26.97 16.74
N ARG A 366 -0.58 27.46 15.87
CA ARG A 366 -0.60 27.17 14.43
C ARG A 366 -0.19 28.39 13.60
N TYR A 367 -0.77 29.56 13.87
CA TYR A 367 -0.53 30.82 13.18
C TYR A 367 0.30 31.78 14.04
N ARG A 368 1.58 31.42 14.30
CA ARG A 368 2.51 32.12 15.20
C ARG A 368 2.75 33.62 14.94
N HIS A 369 2.37 34.13 13.76
CA HIS A 369 2.56 35.52 13.35
C HIS A 369 1.31 36.39 13.52
N VAL A 370 0.16 35.84 13.93
CA VAL A 370 -1.09 36.61 14.11
C VAL A 370 -0.91 37.65 15.21
N THR A 371 -1.29 38.91 14.94
CA THR A 371 -1.05 40.01 15.89
C THR A 371 -2.04 40.00 17.05
N ASN A 372 -1.68 40.56 18.19
CA ASN A 372 -2.61 40.71 19.32
C ASN A 372 -3.88 41.48 18.90
N ALA A 373 -3.76 42.54 18.10
CA ALA A 373 -4.91 43.28 17.59
C ALA A 373 -5.82 42.42 16.67
N THR A 374 -5.23 41.50 15.89
CA THR A 374 -5.97 40.50 15.12
C THR A 374 -6.69 39.51 16.04
N LEU A 375 -6.04 39.01 17.09
CA LEU A 375 -6.66 38.12 18.08
C LEU A 375 -7.79 38.83 18.85
N ASP A 376 -7.59 40.09 19.25
CA ASP A 376 -8.61 40.91 19.91
C ASP A 376 -9.82 41.12 18.98
N LYS A 377 -9.58 41.34 17.68
CA LYS A 377 -10.64 41.47 16.69
C LYS A 377 -11.34 40.14 16.39
N ALA A 378 -10.62 39.02 16.43
CA ALA A 378 -11.21 37.70 16.39
C ALA A 378 -12.13 37.49 17.60
N LEU A 379 -11.67 37.63 18.84
CA LEU A 379 -12.51 37.39 20.03
C LEU A 379 -13.78 38.28 20.10
N GLN A 380 -13.80 39.44 19.44
CA GLN A 380 -15.03 40.24 19.21
C GLN A 380 -16.02 39.61 18.21
N LEU A 381 -15.51 38.93 17.16
CA LEU A 381 -16.31 38.22 16.14
C LEU A 381 -16.72 36.80 16.57
N TYR A 382 -16.03 36.23 17.57
CA TYR A 382 -16.37 34.97 18.23
C TYR A 382 -16.58 35.24 19.73
N PRO A 383 -17.71 35.86 20.14
CA PRO A 383 -17.96 36.31 21.52
C PRO A 383 -17.97 35.16 22.55
N SER A 384 -17.53 35.43 23.77
CA SER A 384 -17.40 34.43 24.84
C SER A 384 -18.73 33.74 25.20
N PRO A 385 -18.72 32.47 25.65
CA PRO A 385 -19.92 31.71 25.96
C PRO A 385 -20.73 32.39 27.08
N GLY A 386 -22.06 32.26 27.03
CA GLY A 386 -22.96 32.94 27.96
C GLY A 386 -23.13 34.45 27.73
N THR A 387 -22.36 35.07 26.83
CA THR A 387 -22.63 36.45 26.37
C THR A 387 -23.92 36.48 25.57
N SER A 388 -24.79 37.48 25.81
CA SER A 388 -26.05 37.64 25.08
C SER A 388 -25.82 37.69 23.56
N GLY A 389 -26.44 36.77 22.84
CA GLY A 389 -26.28 36.63 21.38
C GLY A 389 -25.04 35.85 20.91
N SER A 390 -24.23 35.28 21.82
CA SER A 390 -23.18 34.34 21.43
C SER A 390 -23.78 33.00 20.96
N PRO A 391 -23.35 32.46 19.80
CA PRO A 391 -23.80 31.15 19.33
C PRO A 391 -23.00 29.98 19.93
N PHE A 392 -21.96 30.25 20.74
CA PHE A 392 -21.00 29.24 21.20
C PHE A 392 -21.35 28.65 22.55
N VAL A 393 -21.25 27.32 22.66
CA VAL A 393 -21.57 26.58 23.89
C VAL A 393 -20.45 26.72 24.93
N ASP A 394 -19.19 26.66 24.50
CA ASP A 394 -18.00 26.74 25.35
C ASP A 394 -16.80 27.38 24.61
N ASN A 395 -15.64 27.46 25.27
CA ASN A 395 -14.44 28.07 24.71
C ASN A 395 -13.71 27.18 23.69
N TYR A 396 -13.85 25.87 23.77
CA TYR A 396 -13.41 24.97 22.71
C TYR A 396 -14.27 25.17 21.44
N ASP A 397 -15.57 25.42 21.61
CA ASP A 397 -16.52 25.70 20.53
C ASP A 397 -16.13 26.95 19.73
N ARG A 398 -15.71 28.01 20.43
CA ARG A 398 -15.08 29.20 19.82
C ARG A 398 -13.78 28.86 19.10
N ALA A 399 -12.88 28.13 19.75
CA ALA A 399 -11.56 27.82 19.20
C ALA A 399 -11.65 26.97 17.92
N TRP A 400 -12.45 25.89 17.89
CA TRP A 400 -12.58 25.08 16.68
C TRP A 400 -13.29 25.84 15.55
N THR A 401 -14.25 26.71 15.88
CA THR A 401 -14.89 27.53 14.84
C THR A 401 -13.94 28.57 14.26
N ILE A 402 -13.05 29.18 15.06
CA ILE A 402 -11.95 30.01 14.54
C ILE A 402 -11.02 29.18 13.64
N MET A 403 -10.64 27.98 14.08
CA MET A 403 -9.70 27.12 13.35
C MET A 403 -10.29 26.58 12.04
N GLN A 404 -11.59 26.32 11.98
CA GLN A 404 -12.30 25.98 10.74
C GLN A 404 -12.27 27.16 9.76
N ASP A 405 -12.70 28.34 10.21
CA ASP A 405 -12.77 29.55 9.39
C ASP A 405 -11.39 29.94 8.83
N ILE A 406 -10.34 29.94 9.67
CA ILE A 406 -9.00 30.40 9.28
C ILE A 406 -8.21 29.40 8.41
N ILE A 407 -8.38 28.08 8.62
CA ILE A 407 -7.63 27.05 7.88
C ILE A 407 -8.33 26.72 6.56
N MET A 408 -9.67 26.58 6.54
CA MET A 408 -10.40 25.96 5.42
C MET A 408 -11.69 26.72 5.02
N GLY A 409 -12.65 26.81 5.94
CA GLY A 409 -14.05 27.12 5.61
C GLY A 409 -14.35 28.52 5.09
N CYS A 410 -13.46 29.49 5.31
CA CYS A 410 -13.59 30.81 4.71
C CYS A 410 -12.84 30.97 3.38
N MET A 411 -11.91 30.06 3.05
CA MET A 411 -11.21 30.09 1.76
C MET A 411 -12.13 29.62 0.63
N ASP A 412 -12.98 28.61 0.87
CA ASP A 412 -13.96 28.17 -0.12
C ASP A 412 -14.99 29.27 -0.44
N GLN A 413 -15.57 29.91 0.58
CA GLN A 413 -16.52 31.00 0.40
C GLN A 413 -15.89 32.19 -0.33
N HIS A 414 -14.63 32.53 -0.01
CA HIS A 414 -13.90 33.60 -0.67
C HIS A 414 -13.64 33.31 -2.14
N TRP A 415 -13.23 32.09 -2.50
CA TRP A 415 -13.00 31.71 -3.90
C TRP A 415 -14.31 31.55 -4.70
N VAL A 416 -15.34 30.95 -4.13
CA VAL A 416 -16.68 30.84 -4.76
C VAL A 416 -17.27 32.23 -5.01
N ASN A 417 -17.25 33.12 -4.01
CA ASN A 417 -17.72 34.50 -4.12
C ASN A 417 -16.90 35.31 -5.16
N ALA A 418 -15.57 35.18 -5.15
CA ALA A 418 -14.72 35.81 -6.16
C ALA A 418 -14.98 35.29 -7.57
N THR A 419 -15.26 33.99 -7.73
CA THR A 419 -15.62 33.37 -9.02
C THR A 419 -16.92 33.95 -9.57
N VAL A 420 -17.98 34.01 -8.75
CA VAL A 420 -19.27 34.64 -9.14
C VAL A 420 -19.09 36.12 -9.47
N LYS A 421 -18.24 36.85 -8.74
CA LYS A 421 -17.89 38.26 -9.04
C LYS A 421 -17.19 38.46 -10.39
N THR A 422 -16.64 37.42 -11.03
CA THR A 422 -16.14 37.51 -12.43
C THR A 422 -17.25 37.39 -13.48
N GLY A 423 -18.50 37.10 -13.06
CA GLY A 423 -19.63 36.79 -13.95
C GLY A 423 -19.77 35.30 -14.27
N HIS A 424 -18.85 34.44 -13.81
CA HIS A 424 -18.96 32.99 -14.00
C HIS A 424 -20.02 32.40 -13.07
N LYS A 425 -21.05 31.77 -13.64
CA LYS A 425 -22.25 31.34 -12.89
C LYS A 425 -22.18 29.93 -12.34
N ASN A 426 -21.31 29.08 -12.87
CA ASN A 426 -21.16 27.69 -12.46
C ASN A 426 -20.25 27.60 -11.22
N ALA A 427 -20.64 28.25 -10.13
CA ALA A 427 -19.95 28.19 -8.85
C ALA A 427 -20.96 27.76 -7.78
N TYR A 428 -20.58 26.80 -6.94
CA TYR A 428 -21.46 26.12 -6.00
C TYR A 428 -20.75 25.95 -4.66
N SER A 429 -21.51 25.92 -3.56
CA SER A 429 -20.97 25.66 -2.22
C SER A 429 -21.72 24.53 -1.51
N TYR A 430 -21.00 23.76 -0.69
CA TYR A 430 -21.57 22.73 0.19
C TYR A 430 -21.04 22.81 1.62
N ARG A 431 -21.73 22.13 2.53
CA ARG A 431 -21.27 21.76 3.87
C ARG A 431 -21.60 20.29 4.12
N PHE A 432 -20.61 19.47 4.43
CA PHE A 432 -20.86 18.05 4.76
C PHE A 432 -21.25 17.92 6.24
N ASN A 433 -22.36 17.25 6.53
CA ASN A 433 -23.00 17.19 7.85
C ASN A 433 -23.33 15.73 8.24
N VAL A 434 -22.49 14.77 7.85
CA VAL A 434 -22.55 13.38 8.30
C VAL A 434 -21.19 13.00 8.86
N PRO A 435 -21.08 12.50 10.11
CA PRO A 435 -19.80 12.16 10.69
C PRO A 435 -19.20 10.92 10.03
N ASN A 436 -17.87 10.81 10.02
CA ASN A 436 -17.21 9.51 9.92
C ASN A 436 -17.58 8.71 11.20
N PRO A 437 -18.34 7.61 11.11
CA PRO A 437 -18.82 6.87 12.29
C PRO A 437 -17.67 6.26 13.10
N VAL A 438 -16.51 6.01 12.49
CA VAL A 438 -15.33 5.43 13.13
C VAL A 438 -14.62 6.45 14.02
N ASP A 439 -14.29 7.63 13.47
CA ASP A 439 -13.70 8.71 14.28
C ASP A 439 -14.72 9.31 15.26
N PHE A 440 -16.02 9.28 14.93
CA PHE A 440 -17.06 9.70 15.87
C PHE A 440 -17.26 8.71 17.02
N ALA A 441 -17.13 7.40 16.80
CA ALA A 441 -17.16 6.41 17.89
C ALA A 441 -15.92 6.52 18.80
N ALA A 442 -14.74 6.73 18.23
CA ALA A 442 -13.49 6.87 18.99
C ALA A 442 -13.33 8.26 19.66
N ASN A 443 -13.81 9.32 18.99
CA ASN A 443 -13.70 10.72 19.40
C ASN A 443 -15.05 11.47 19.24
N PRO A 444 -16.11 11.17 20.03
CA PRO A 444 -17.43 11.79 19.85
C PRO A 444 -17.43 13.32 19.88
N TRP A 445 -16.47 13.92 20.58
CA TRP A 445 -16.24 15.36 20.63
C TRP A 445 -15.91 16.00 19.26
N ARG A 446 -15.43 15.23 18.27
CA ARG A 446 -15.14 15.75 16.92
C ARG A 446 -16.37 15.98 16.07
N GLY A 447 -17.49 15.30 16.33
CA GLY A 447 -18.69 15.42 15.51
C GLY A 447 -18.39 15.09 14.03
N VAL A 448 -18.77 16.00 13.13
CA VAL A 448 -18.49 15.90 11.70
C VAL A 448 -17.10 16.49 11.40
N GLY A 449 -16.05 15.83 11.91
CA GLY A 449 -14.67 16.30 11.87
C GLY A 449 -14.03 16.32 10.47
N HIS A 450 -12.76 16.72 10.41
CA HIS A 450 -11.98 16.77 9.17
C HIS A 450 -11.95 15.41 8.47
N THR A 451 -11.90 15.41 7.13
CA THR A 451 -12.00 14.23 6.24
C THR A 451 -13.27 13.38 6.41
N SER A 452 -14.36 13.87 7.02
CA SER A 452 -15.62 13.11 7.12
C SER A 452 -16.26 12.85 5.75
N ASP A 453 -16.16 13.76 4.79
CA ASP A 453 -16.70 13.58 3.43
C ASP A 453 -15.90 12.56 2.61
N VAL A 454 -14.57 12.55 2.77
CA VAL A 454 -13.65 11.54 2.21
C VAL A 454 -14.10 10.11 2.55
N TYR A 455 -14.52 9.86 3.79
CA TYR A 455 -14.98 8.53 4.23
C TYR A 455 -16.17 8.01 3.40
N TYR A 456 -17.13 8.90 3.05
CA TYR A 456 -18.27 8.55 2.19
C TYR A 456 -17.90 8.46 0.71
N MET A 457 -16.90 9.22 0.27
CA MET A 457 -16.39 9.19 -1.11
C MET A 457 -15.56 7.95 -1.46
N PHE A 458 -14.94 7.31 -0.47
CA PHE A 458 -14.02 6.17 -0.67
C PHE A 458 -14.42 4.95 0.16
N ASN A 459 -15.71 4.62 0.12
CA ASN A 459 -16.25 3.31 0.55
C ASN A 459 -15.89 2.93 2.00
N GLY A 460 -16.00 3.88 2.93
CA GLY A 460 -15.78 3.64 4.35
C GLY A 460 -14.33 3.31 4.73
N ALA A 461 -13.36 3.57 3.83
CA ALA A 461 -11.94 3.36 4.04
C ALA A 461 -11.21 4.69 4.26
N THR A 462 -10.67 4.89 5.46
CA THR A 462 -9.76 6.00 5.77
C THR A 462 -8.65 5.51 6.70
N GLY A 463 -7.39 5.60 6.28
CA GLY A 463 -6.24 5.20 7.11
C GLY A 463 -6.02 3.69 7.26
N GLY A 464 -6.51 2.88 6.31
CA GLY A 464 -6.23 1.44 6.21
C GLY A 464 -7.28 0.50 6.80
N THR A 465 -8.22 0.98 7.61
CA THR A 465 -9.35 0.18 8.11
C THR A 465 -10.60 0.44 7.28
N PHE A 466 -11.25 -0.62 6.80
CA PHE A 466 -12.53 -0.57 6.07
C PHE A 466 -13.69 -0.83 7.04
N HIS A 467 -14.71 0.03 6.98
CA HIS A 467 -15.96 -0.16 7.70
C HIS A 467 -17.12 -0.05 6.69
N PRO A 468 -17.94 -1.10 6.51
CA PRO A 468 -19.01 -1.09 5.52
C PRO A 468 -20.14 -0.15 5.95
N PHE A 469 -20.64 0.66 5.01
CA PHE A 469 -21.73 1.60 5.27
C PHE A 469 -23.00 0.88 5.73
N ASN A 470 -23.69 1.51 6.69
CA ASN A 470 -25.03 1.13 7.12
C ASN A 470 -26.10 1.54 6.07
N THR A 471 -27.36 1.13 6.27
CA THR A 471 -28.46 1.39 5.32
C THR A 471 -28.76 2.87 5.04
N THR A 472 -28.55 3.77 5.99
CA THR A 472 -28.77 5.23 5.86
C THR A 472 -27.51 5.98 5.45
N GLU A 473 -26.33 5.40 5.69
CA GLU A 473 -25.03 5.89 5.19
C GLU A 473 -24.86 5.68 3.67
N VAL A 474 -25.32 4.56 3.10
CA VAL A 474 -25.19 4.26 1.66
C VAL A 474 -25.75 5.38 0.75
N PRO A 475 -26.97 5.91 0.96
CA PRO A 475 -27.47 7.05 0.19
C PRO A 475 -26.61 8.32 0.26
N VAL A 476 -25.86 8.53 1.35
CA VAL A 476 -24.96 9.69 1.50
C VAL A 476 -23.72 9.52 0.62
N ALA A 477 -23.13 8.32 0.61
CA ALA A 477 -22.01 7.96 -0.27
C ALA A 477 -22.42 8.05 -1.75
N GLU A 478 -23.57 7.47 -2.10
CA GLU A 478 -24.13 7.56 -3.45
C GLU A 478 -24.39 9.02 -3.89
N GLU A 479 -24.86 9.88 -2.97
CA GLU A 479 -25.17 11.28 -3.22
C GLU A 479 -23.92 12.11 -3.52
N ILE A 480 -22.90 12.08 -2.65
CA ILE A 480 -21.70 12.92 -2.84
C ILE A 480 -20.93 12.53 -4.12
N ILE A 481 -20.80 11.22 -4.38
CA ILE A 481 -20.20 10.71 -5.62
C ILE A 481 -21.02 11.16 -6.83
N GLN A 482 -22.36 11.11 -6.77
CA GLN A 482 -23.18 11.49 -7.93
C GLN A 482 -23.14 13.00 -8.20
N TYR A 483 -23.07 13.83 -7.16
CA TYR A 483 -22.94 15.27 -7.35
C TYR A 483 -21.60 15.63 -8.01
N TRP A 484 -20.48 15.04 -7.57
CA TRP A 484 -19.17 15.31 -8.16
C TRP A 484 -19.10 14.77 -9.61
N ALA A 485 -19.65 13.57 -9.87
CA ALA A 485 -19.75 13.01 -11.22
C ALA A 485 -20.63 13.89 -12.14
N SER A 486 -21.82 14.29 -11.69
CA SER A 486 -22.71 15.19 -12.44
C SER A 486 -22.05 16.53 -12.75
N PHE A 487 -21.36 17.12 -11.77
CA PHE A 487 -20.64 18.38 -11.96
C PHE A 487 -19.49 18.23 -12.95
N SER A 488 -18.71 17.15 -12.84
CA SER A 488 -17.63 16.84 -13.78
C SER A 488 -18.14 16.63 -15.21
N ARG A 489 -19.35 16.07 -15.36
CA ARG A 489 -20.02 15.85 -16.65
C ARG A 489 -20.66 17.11 -17.25
N ALA A 490 -21.20 18.03 -16.44
CA ALA A 490 -22.10 19.09 -16.92
C ALA A 490 -21.75 20.53 -16.49
N GLY A 491 -20.80 20.73 -15.56
CA GLY A 491 -20.61 22.02 -14.88
C GLY A 491 -21.74 22.38 -13.89
N ASN A 492 -22.63 21.42 -13.60
CA ASN A 492 -23.74 21.58 -12.67
C ASN A 492 -24.03 20.24 -11.93
N PRO A 493 -23.91 20.20 -10.59
CA PRO A 493 -24.12 18.97 -9.80
C PRO A 493 -25.56 18.46 -9.86
N SER A 494 -26.55 19.31 -10.18
CA SER A 494 -27.96 18.92 -10.25
C SER A 494 -28.37 18.19 -11.53
N THR A 495 -27.51 18.13 -12.56
CA THR A 495 -27.88 17.64 -13.90
C THR A 495 -28.17 16.14 -13.94
N PHE A 496 -27.34 15.36 -13.25
CA PHE A 496 -27.38 13.91 -13.18
C PHE A 496 -27.38 13.41 -11.72
N LYS A 497 -27.86 14.23 -10.78
CA LYS A 497 -27.98 13.89 -9.34
C LYS A 497 -28.84 12.63 -9.12
N ARG A 498 -28.74 12.01 -7.93
CA ARG A 498 -29.68 10.95 -7.53
C ARG A 498 -31.11 11.51 -7.40
N ALA A 499 -32.12 10.63 -7.47
CA ALA A 499 -33.53 11.06 -7.48
C ALA A 499 -33.92 11.82 -6.20
N TYR A 500 -33.55 11.28 -5.03
CA TYR A 500 -33.83 11.83 -3.71
C TYR A 500 -33.06 13.14 -3.40
N SER A 501 -31.87 13.32 -3.96
CA SER A 501 -31.01 14.48 -3.72
C SER A 501 -31.73 15.82 -3.96
N PRO A 502 -31.50 16.87 -3.15
CA PRO A 502 -32.04 18.20 -3.44
C PRO A 502 -31.48 18.77 -4.75
N ILE A 503 -32.17 19.75 -5.32
CA ILE A 503 -31.58 20.61 -6.35
C ILE A 503 -30.55 21.50 -5.66
N TRP A 504 -29.30 21.41 -6.11
CA TRP A 504 -28.19 22.25 -5.67
C TRP A 504 -28.16 23.52 -6.54
N PRO A 505 -28.55 24.69 -6.01
CA PRO A 505 -28.53 25.94 -6.78
C PRO A 505 -27.10 26.47 -6.95
N PRO A 506 -26.81 27.18 -8.06
CA PRO A 506 -25.64 28.04 -8.14
C PRO A 506 -25.57 29.03 -6.98
N TYR A 507 -24.36 29.32 -6.50
CA TYR A 507 -24.12 30.17 -5.34
C TYR A 507 -24.61 31.61 -5.57
N ALA A 508 -25.72 31.97 -4.93
CA ALA A 508 -26.37 33.27 -5.07
C ALA A 508 -25.79 34.35 -4.13
N GLY A 509 -24.57 34.14 -3.60
CA GLY A 509 -23.93 35.02 -2.62
C GLY A 509 -24.07 34.57 -1.16
N ASN A 510 -25.01 33.67 -0.86
CA ASN A 510 -25.27 33.20 0.51
C ASN A 510 -25.91 31.80 0.61
N SER A 511 -25.77 30.90 -0.38
CA SER A 511 -26.52 29.63 -0.43
C SER A 511 -25.62 28.41 -0.64
N ARG A 512 -25.79 27.36 0.18
CA ARG A 512 -25.07 26.07 0.04
C ARG A 512 -25.97 24.86 0.24
N VAL A 513 -25.59 23.71 -0.33
CA VAL A 513 -26.21 22.42 0.03
C VAL A 513 -25.58 21.89 1.31
N VAL A 514 -26.41 21.41 2.22
CA VAL A 514 -25.99 20.63 3.39
C VAL A 514 -26.26 19.17 3.10
N MET A 515 -25.21 18.34 3.13
CA MET A 515 -25.34 16.89 2.94
C MET A 515 -25.54 16.22 4.29
N SER A 516 -26.67 15.55 4.50
CA SER A 516 -27.10 15.04 5.80
C SER A 516 -27.74 13.65 5.67
N GLU A 517 -27.41 12.75 6.58
CA GLU A 517 -27.99 11.41 6.67
C GLU A 517 -29.44 11.48 7.17
N ASP A 518 -30.34 10.69 6.57
CA ASP A 518 -31.64 10.42 7.19
C ASP A 518 -31.50 9.28 8.20
N VAL A 519 -31.01 9.61 9.41
CA VAL A 519 -30.71 8.65 10.50
C VAL A 519 -31.94 7.89 11.02
N ARG A 520 -33.15 8.22 10.54
CA ARG A 520 -34.41 7.51 10.83
C ARG A 520 -35.09 6.95 9.58
N GLY A 521 -34.43 7.08 8.43
CA GLY A 521 -34.90 6.61 7.14
C GLY A 521 -34.76 5.09 6.99
N ASN A 522 -35.28 4.59 5.88
CA ASN A 522 -35.20 3.19 5.49
C ASN A 522 -34.12 2.91 4.43
N GLY A 523 -33.18 3.84 4.23
CA GLY A 523 -32.13 3.76 3.20
C GLY A 523 -32.54 4.18 1.79
N ASN A 524 -33.72 4.79 1.60
CA ASN A 524 -34.19 5.23 0.28
C ASN A 524 -33.76 6.67 -0.11
N GLY A 525 -32.95 7.36 0.71
CA GLY A 525 -32.51 8.73 0.44
C GLY A 525 -31.76 9.38 1.60
N THR A 526 -31.61 10.70 1.53
CA THR A 526 -30.84 11.53 2.47
C THR A 526 -31.71 12.67 3.04
N ALA A 527 -31.30 13.23 4.19
CA ALA A 527 -31.90 14.43 4.80
C ALA A 527 -31.29 15.73 4.22
N SER A 528 -30.59 15.64 3.09
CA SER A 528 -29.85 16.74 2.48
C SER A 528 -30.75 17.88 2.01
N SER A 529 -30.30 19.11 2.22
CA SER A 529 -31.12 20.32 2.03
C SER A 529 -30.29 21.51 1.54
N VAL A 530 -30.94 22.66 1.29
CA VAL A 530 -30.27 23.92 0.93
C VAL A 530 -30.42 24.90 2.10
N GLU A 531 -29.31 25.41 2.62
CA GLU A 531 -29.30 26.43 3.68
C GLU A 531 -28.76 27.79 3.20
N ALA A 532 -29.09 28.83 3.97
CA ALA A 532 -28.49 30.15 3.82
C ALA A 532 -27.28 30.29 4.74
N VAL A 533 -26.12 30.63 4.17
CA VAL A 533 -24.89 30.97 4.89
C VAL A 533 -25.12 32.26 5.69
N LEU A 534 -24.96 32.17 7.02
CA LEU A 534 -25.41 33.20 7.95
C LEU A 534 -24.50 34.45 7.90
N ALA A 535 -25.09 35.62 8.16
CA ALA A 535 -24.39 36.91 7.96
C ALA A 535 -23.12 37.07 8.82
N TYR A 536 -23.11 36.51 10.04
CA TYR A 536 -21.92 36.52 10.90
C TYR A 536 -20.80 35.60 10.38
N GLU A 537 -21.16 34.50 9.72
CA GLU A 537 -20.21 33.57 9.09
C GLU A 537 -19.51 34.28 7.92
N GLN A 538 -20.29 34.95 7.06
CA GLN A 538 -19.76 35.79 5.98
C GLN A 538 -18.87 36.93 6.51
N GLN A 539 -19.22 37.54 7.65
CA GLN A 539 -18.42 38.61 8.28
C GLN A 539 -17.07 38.09 8.82
N ARG A 540 -17.09 36.94 9.52
CA ARG A 540 -15.88 36.22 9.98
C ARG A 540 -14.97 35.87 8.81
N CYS A 541 -15.52 35.39 7.71
CA CYS A 541 -14.76 35.07 6.50
C CYS A 541 -14.19 36.30 5.78
N GLN A 542 -14.93 37.42 5.73
CA GLN A 542 -14.39 38.69 5.21
C GLN A 542 -13.22 39.23 6.05
N PHE A 543 -13.24 39.00 7.36
CA PHE A 543 -12.13 39.34 8.25
C PHE A 543 -10.88 38.49 7.97
N TRP A 544 -10.97 37.16 8.08
CA TRP A 544 -9.80 36.27 7.90
C TRP A 544 -9.20 36.30 6.48
N MET A 545 -10.02 36.56 5.46
CA MET A 545 -9.55 36.62 4.07
C MET A 545 -9.06 38.03 3.64
N SER A 546 -9.08 39.00 4.57
CA SER A 546 -8.47 40.31 4.35
C SER A 546 -6.92 40.22 4.36
N GLN A 547 -6.24 41.23 3.80
CA GLN A 547 -4.90 41.07 3.23
C GLN A 547 -3.77 40.72 4.22
N ASN A 548 -3.95 40.81 5.54
CA ASN A 548 -2.85 40.66 6.52
C ASN A 548 -3.14 39.76 7.75
N GLU A 549 -4.40 39.44 8.08
CA GLU A 549 -4.75 38.89 9.41
C GLU A 549 -4.10 37.52 9.68
N THR A 550 -4.02 36.65 8.67
CA THR A 550 -3.45 35.30 8.80
C THR A 550 -1.91 35.23 8.79
N ARG A 551 -1.22 36.39 8.69
CA ARG A 551 0.27 36.44 8.62
C ARG A 551 0.91 37.62 9.35
N GLY A 552 0.11 38.49 9.97
CA GLY A 552 0.49 39.60 10.86
C GLY A 552 1.74 40.39 10.53
N GLY A 553 1.62 41.35 9.60
CA GLY A 553 2.63 42.40 9.40
C GLY A 553 2.81 42.80 7.93
N PRO A 554 3.24 44.04 7.67
CA PRO A 554 3.52 44.49 6.31
C PRO A 554 4.80 43.84 5.77
N LEU A 555 4.71 43.20 4.59
CA LEU A 555 5.87 42.70 3.87
C LEU A 555 6.76 43.87 3.38
N ARG A 556 7.74 44.28 4.18
CA ARG A 556 8.80 45.21 3.76
C ARG A 556 9.80 44.51 2.83
N TYR A 557 9.38 44.26 1.59
CA TYR A 557 10.28 43.84 0.52
C TYR A 557 11.06 45.05 -0.02
N THR A 558 12.12 45.44 0.68
CA THR A 558 13.16 46.31 0.13
C THR A 558 14.26 45.43 -0.48
N PRO A 559 14.50 45.46 -1.80
CA PRO A 559 15.63 44.76 -2.40
C PRO A 559 16.95 45.28 -1.82
N SER A 560 17.85 44.37 -1.44
CA SER A 560 19.25 44.71 -1.17
C SER A 560 19.92 45.17 -2.47
N ARG A 561 20.87 46.11 -2.35
CA ARG A 561 21.33 46.95 -3.48
C ARG A 561 22.59 46.43 -4.19
N GLU A 562 22.95 45.16 -3.99
CA GLU A 562 24.30 44.64 -4.22
C GLU A 562 24.33 43.44 -5.18
N SER A 563 23.53 43.46 -6.25
CA SER A 563 23.52 42.40 -7.27
C SER A 563 23.19 42.89 -8.69
N ALA A 564 23.38 44.19 -8.97
CA ALA A 564 22.93 44.85 -10.19
C ALA A 564 24.04 45.59 -10.98
N GLU A 565 25.31 45.21 -10.80
CA GLU A 565 26.45 45.78 -11.51
C GLU A 565 27.34 44.72 -12.18
N CYS A 566 26.77 43.94 -13.11
CA CYS A 566 27.52 43.41 -14.28
C CYS A 566 26.61 42.66 -15.28
N LEU A 567 25.92 43.39 -16.18
CA LEU A 567 26.00 43.12 -17.63
C LEU A 567 25.36 44.24 -18.47
N PHE A 568 26.22 44.99 -19.16
CA PHE A 568 26.04 45.77 -20.40
C PHE A 568 24.89 46.79 -20.59
N ARG A 569 25.25 47.85 -21.34
CA ARG A 569 24.41 48.94 -21.81
C ARG A 569 23.82 48.63 -23.19
N GLU A 570 23.01 49.57 -23.68
CA GLU A 570 22.43 49.66 -25.03
C GLU A 570 21.27 48.68 -25.25
N ILE A 571 20.17 49.05 -25.91
CA ILE A 571 19.92 50.19 -26.82
C ILE A 571 18.90 51.19 -26.22
N SER A 572 18.95 52.45 -26.66
CA SER A 572 18.14 53.56 -26.14
C SER A 572 16.91 53.92 -26.97
N GLY A 573 15.79 54.19 -26.28
CA GLY A 573 14.77 55.17 -26.69
C GLY A 573 13.52 54.67 -27.40
N ILE A 574 12.34 54.94 -26.82
CA ILE A 574 11.41 55.95 -27.36
C ILE A 574 10.35 56.36 -26.30
N LYS A 575 9.92 57.63 -26.42
CA LYS A 575 8.93 58.42 -25.64
C LYS A 575 7.48 58.06 -26.10
N MET A 576 6.36 58.33 -25.41
CA MET A 576 6.02 58.85 -24.07
C MET A 576 4.47 58.72 -23.82
N ILE A 577 4.00 59.25 -22.67
CA ILE A 577 2.67 59.88 -22.45
C ILE A 577 1.41 58.98 -22.24
N THR A 578 0.99 59.05 -20.98
CA THR A 578 -0.31 58.89 -20.33
C THR A 578 -1.58 59.39 -21.06
N LYS A 579 -2.74 58.76 -20.77
CA LYS A 579 -3.80 59.34 -19.90
C LYS A 579 -5.07 58.46 -19.71
N TYR A 580 -5.64 58.52 -18.50
CA TYR A 580 -7.05 58.25 -18.13
C TYR A 580 -7.90 59.53 -18.40
N PRO A 581 -9.27 59.55 -18.44
CA PRO A 581 -10.15 58.90 -17.44
C PRO A 581 -11.60 58.48 -17.80
N ALA A 582 -12.23 57.80 -16.83
CA ALA A 582 -13.63 57.88 -16.35
C ALA A 582 -14.88 57.85 -17.28
N ALA A 583 -15.66 56.77 -17.12
CA ALA A 583 -17.10 56.69 -16.78
C ALA A 583 -18.16 57.65 -17.38
N ALA A 584 -19.27 57.08 -17.90
CA ALA A 584 -20.61 57.13 -17.25
C ALA A 584 -21.71 56.28 -17.96
N GLN A 585 -22.63 55.77 -17.13
CA GLN A 585 -24.06 55.40 -17.32
C GLN A 585 -24.74 55.40 -18.71
N PHE A 586 -25.65 54.43 -18.96
CA PHE A 586 -27.10 54.70 -19.15
C PHE A 586 -27.97 53.46 -18.83
N LYS A 587 -29.32 53.60 -18.88
CA LYS A 587 -30.33 52.64 -18.35
C LYS A 587 -31.34 52.15 -19.45
N PRO A 588 -32.42 51.37 -19.16
CA PRO A 588 -32.88 50.28 -20.05
C PRO A 588 -34.20 50.56 -20.81
N SER A 589 -34.74 49.53 -21.48
CA SER A 589 -36.09 49.52 -22.08
C SER A 589 -36.93 48.30 -21.63
N HIS A 590 -38.26 48.42 -21.75
CA HIS A 590 -39.27 47.40 -21.41
C HIS A 590 -39.98 46.86 -22.67
N ASN A 591 -40.67 45.70 -22.59
CA ASN A 591 -42.15 45.65 -22.74
C ASN A 591 -42.81 44.29 -22.39
N LYS A 592 -44.13 44.17 -22.61
CA LYS A 592 -45.10 43.27 -21.92
C LYS A 592 -45.85 42.23 -22.82
N PRO A 593 -46.53 41.21 -22.23
CA PRO A 593 -47.40 40.18 -22.87
C PRO A 593 -48.89 40.66 -22.92
N PRO A 594 -50.02 39.87 -23.03
CA PRO A 594 -50.30 38.39 -23.11
C PRO A 594 -51.30 38.05 -24.30
N PRO A 595 -52.46 37.30 -24.26
CA PRO A 595 -53.02 36.21 -23.40
C PRO A 595 -53.86 35.04 -24.08
N ARG A 596 -53.76 33.79 -23.55
CA ARG A 596 -54.82 32.71 -23.46
C ARG A 596 -55.30 32.06 -24.81
N VAL A 597 -56.07 30.93 -24.91
CA VAL A 597 -57.34 30.47 -24.27
C VAL A 597 -57.65 28.92 -24.45
N VAL A 598 -58.06 28.23 -23.35
CA VAL A 598 -59.01 27.05 -23.20
C VAL A 598 -58.65 25.60 -23.70
N SER A 599 -59.47 24.62 -23.27
CA SER A 599 -59.25 23.19 -22.98
C SER A 599 -60.09 22.18 -23.81
N VAL A 600 -59.97 20.86 -23.53
CA VAL A 600 -61.04 19.82 -23.42
C VAL A 600 -60.43 18.46 -22.89
N ALA A 601 -61.23 17.42 -22.58
CA ALA A 601 -60.84 16.24 -21.76
C ALA A 601 -61.36 14.86 -22.28
N LYS A 602 -61.15 13.76 -21.50
CA LYS A 602 -61.51 12.31 -21.69
C LYS A 602 -60.50 11.49 -22.53
N GLN A 603 -60.35 10.14 -22.51
CA GLN A 603 -60.75 8.93 -21.71
C GLN A 603 -59.93 7.73 -22.29
N LEU A 604 -59.68 6.51 -21.76
CA LEU A 604 -59.96 5.66 -20.55
C LEU A 604 -58.60 5.01 -20.10
N ALA A 605 -58.37 4.23 -19.02
CA ALA A 605 -59.12 3.50 -17.97
C ALA A 605 -59.54 2.01 -18.25
N GLN A 606 -58.72 1.02 -17.80
CA GLN A 606 -59.09 -0.42 -17.63
C GLN A 606 -58.44 -1.05 -16.37
N LYS A 607 -58.96 -2.20 -15.87
CA LYS A 607 -58.84 -2.66 -14.47
C LYS A 607 -59.12 -4.15 -14.28
N TYR A 608 -58.23 -4.91 -13.63
CA TYR A 608 -58.47 -6.19 -12.88
C TYR A 608 -57.39 -6.27 -11.76
N LEU A 609 -57.65 -6.58 -10.46
CA LEU A 609 -58.31 -7.74 -9.81
C LEU A 609 -57.45 -9.02 -9.94
N TYR A 610 -57.17 -9.81 -8.89
CA TYR A 610 -57.94 -10.10 -7.67
C TYR A 610 -57.14 -10.09 -6.34
N SER A 611 -57.86 -10.29 -5.22
CA SER A 611 -57.34 -10.53 -3.86
C SER A 611 -58.08 -11.73 -3.22
N THR A 612 -57.51 -12.24 -2.10
CA THR A 612 -58.00 -13.22 -1.09
C THR A 612 -57.56 -14.69 -1.24
N MET A 613 -56.89 -15.26 -0.23
CA MET A 613 -57.51 -16.00 0.88
C MET A 613 -56.50 -16.51 1.94
N TYR A 614 -57.06 -16.72 3.14
CA TYR A 614 -56.49 -17.08 4.45
C TYR A 614 -55.39 -18.16 4.56
N SER A 615 -54.47 -17.90 5.49
CA SER A 615 -53.99 -18.76 6.60
C SER A 615 -54.08 -20.29 6.51
N ALA A 616 -52.95 -20.99 6.66
CA ALA A 616 -52.59 -21.63 7.95
C ALA A 616 -51.42 -22.66 7.85
N VAL A 617 -50.18 -22.24 8.11
CA VAL A 617 -49.17 -23.08 8.81
C VAL A 617 -48.34 -22.19 9.73
N VAL A 618 -48.47 -22.39 11.03
CA VAL A 618 -47.50 -21.98 12.06
C VAL A 618 -47.17 -23.27 12.84
N LEU A 619 -45.94 -23.39 13.36
CA LEU A 619 -45.34 -24.56 14.04
C LEU A 619 -44.62 -25.56 13.10
N LEU A 620 -43.40 -25.21 12.64
CA LEU A 620 -42.21 -26.10 12.80
C LEU A 620 -40.84 -25.42 12.53
N SER A 621 -40.51 -24.28 13.18
CA SER A 621 -39.13 -23.73 13.14
C SER A 621 -38.83 -22.72 14.26
N LEU A 622 -38.72 -23.19 15.50
CA LEU A 622 -38.00 -22.50 16.57
C LEU A 622 -36.79 -23.35 16.99
N TYR A 623 -35.74 -22.70 17.51
CA TYR A 623 -34.43 -23.29 17.83
C TYR A 623 -33.57 -23.74 16.62
N LEU A 624 -33.37 -22.84 15.66
CA LEU A 624 -32.02 -22.67 15.10
C LEU A 624 -31.35 -21.48 15.78
N ALA A 625 -30.71 -21.74 16.91
CA ALA A 625 -29.79 -20.76 17.51
C ALA A 625 -28.60 -20.57 16.57
N ALA A 626 -28.37 -19.34 16.11
CA ALA A 626 -27.26 -19.05 15.21
C ALA A 626 -25.93 -19.29 15.94
N VAL A 627 -25.29 -20.43 15.66
CA VAL A 627 -23.99 -20.78 16.21
C VAL A 627 -22.95 -19.86 15.58
N LYS A 628 -22.63 -18.77 16.30
CA LYS A 628 -21.45 -17.95 16.03
C LYS A 628 -20.18 -18.77 16.29
N ALA A 629 -19.06 -18.23 15.86
CA ALA A 629 -17.80 -18.91 15.57
C ALA A 629 -16.59 -18.13 16.13
N GLN A 630 -15.37 -18.69 16.08
CA GLN A 630 -14.12 -17.91 16.08
C GLN A 630 -14.21 -16.84 14.98
N GLN A 631 -14.16 -15.57 15.36
CA GLN A 631 -14.37 -14.45 14.44
C GLN A 631 -13.07 -13.89 13.87
N VAL A 632 -13.23 -13.06 12.84
CA VAL A 632 -12.23 -12.13 12.33
C VAL A 632 -12.27 -10.84 13.15
N GLY A 633 -11.10 -10.37 13.61
CA GLY A 633 -10.93 -9.05 14.20
C GLY A 633 -10.91 -7.96 13.12
N THR A 634 -11.34 -6.75 13.48
CA THR A 634 -11.43 -5.62 12.56
C THR A 634 -10.76 -4.36 13.10
N SER A 635 -9.97 -4.46 14.17
CA SER A 635 -9.21 -3.31 14.70
C SER A 635 -7.95 -3.07 13.88
N LYS A 636 -7.41 -4.11 13.23
CA LYS A 636 -6.30 -4.03 12.28
C LYS A 636 -6.62 -4.79 10.99
N ALA A 637 -6.49 -4.12 9.86
CA ALA A 637 -6.63 -4.78 8.56
C ALA A 637 -5.48 -5.78 8.34
N GLU A 638 -5.81 -6.98 7.86
CA GLU A 638 -4.83 -8.01 7.55
C GLU A 638 -4.27 -7.85 6.13
N VAL A 639 -2.95 -7.64 6.05
CA VAL A 639 -2.22 -7.35 4.81
C VAL A 639 -0.93 -8.18 4.76
N HIS A 640 -0.97 -9.28 4.01
CA HIS A 640 0.14 -10.23 3.85
C HIS A 640 1.35 -9.62 3.11
N PRO A 641 2.58 -9.68 3.66
CA PRO A 641 3.80 -9.28 2.94
C PRO A 641 4.07 -10.13 1.68
N PRO A 642 4.47 -9.52 0.54
CA PRO A 642 4.69 -10.24 -0.71
C PRO A 642 5.98 -11.09 -0.68
N LEU A 643 5.87 -12.35 -1.12
CA LEU A 643 6.99 -13.26 -1.29
C LEU A 643 6.88 -14.01 -2.64
N PRO A 644 7.32 -13.39 -3.75
CA PRO A 644 7.44 -14.04 -5.05
C PRO A 644 8.38 -15.24 -5.02
N TRP A 645 7.92 -16.36 -5.58
CA TRP A 645 8.70 -17.59 -5.78
C TRP A 645 8.73 -17.96 -7.28
N GLN A 646 9.34 -19.06 -7.69
CA GLN A 646 9.39 -19.48 -9.11
C GLN A 646 8.94 -20.93 -9.32
N LYS A 647 8.16 -21.15 -10.38
CA LYS A 647 7.78 -22.50 -10.83
C LYS A 647 8.66 -22.91 -12.01
N CYS A 648 9.40 -24.01 -11.87
CA CYS A 648 10.44 -24.43 -12.82
C CYS A 648 10.04 -25.68 -13.61
N THR A 649 10.53 -25.80 -14.85
CA THR A 649 10.38 -26.98 -15.70
C THR A 649 11.64 -27.22 -16.52
N LYS A 650 11.93 -28.47 -16.87
CA LYS A 650 13.11 -28.84 -17.67
C LYS A 650 13.17 -28.17 -19.04
N SER A 651 12.01 -27.93 -19.67
CA SER A 651 11.91 -27.38 -21.02
C SER A 651 11.58 -25.87 -21.07
N GLY A 652 10.96 -25.33 -20.02
CA GLY A 652 10.50 -23.92 -19.98
C GLY A 652 11.31 -23.00 -19.06
N GLY A 653 12.27 -23.54 -18.29
CA GLY A 653 12.97 -22.77 -17.25
C GLY A 653 12.05 -22.43 -16.08
N CYS A 654 12.36 -21.35 -15.36
CA CYS A 654 11.64 -20.90 -14.16
C CYS A 654 10.78 -19.66 -14.40
N VAL A 655 9.48 -19.75 -14.11
CA VAL A 655 8.50 -18.67 -14.23
C VAL A 655 8.14 -18.13 -12.84
N THR A 656 8.37 -16.84 -12.62
CA THR A 656 8.11 -16.19 -11.32
C THR A 656 6.61 -16.08 -11.02
N GLN A 657 6.20 -16.61 -9.88
CA GLN A 657 4.87 -16.51 -9.30
C GLN A 657 4.80 -15.22 -8.46
N SER A 658 4.62 -14.09 -9.14
CA SER A 658 4.72 -12.73 -8.56
C SER A 658 3.66 -12.38 -7.52
N SER A 659 2.57 -13.16 -7.44
CA SER A 659 1.47 -12.97 -6.49
C SER A 659 1.63 -13.71 -5.16
N GLY A 660 2.72 -14.45 -4.94
CA GLY A 660 2.98 -15.13 -3.67
C GLY A 660 3.11 -14.15 -2.52
N LYS A 661 2.61 -14.52 -1.33
CA LYS A 661 2.68 -13.73 -0.09
C LYS A 661 2.85 -14.64 1.13
N VAL A 662 3.15 -14.07 2.29
CA VAL A 662 3.18 -14.81 3.57
C VAL A 662 2.12 -14.32 4.54
N VAL A 663 1.53 -15.24 5.31
CA VAL A 663 0.59 -14.94 6.39
C VAL A 663 1.11 -15.45 7.74
N LEU A 664 0.97 -14.64 8.79
CA LEU A 664 1.31 -14.98 10.18
C LEU A 664 0.30 -15.98 10.78
N ASP A 665 0.83 -17.01 11.43
CA ASP A 665 0.11 -18.01 12.22
C ASP A 665 -0.80 -17.38 13.31
N ALA A 666 -1.97 -17.99 13.53
CA ALA A 666 -3.00 -17.46 14.41
C ALA A 666 -2.63 -17.39 15.90
N ASN A 667 -1.62 -18.15 16.35
CA ASN A 667 -1.19 -18.23 17.75
C ASN A 667 -0.46 -16.97 18.22
N TRP A 668 0.18 -16.24 17.30
CA TRP A 668 0.87 -14.97 17.56
C TRP A 668 -0.06 -13.74 17.52
N ARG A 669 -1.25 -13.87 16.96
CA ARG A 669 -2.17 -12.74 16.72
C ARG A 669 -2.84 -12.26 18.00
N TRP A 670 -3.25 -11.00 18.00
CA TRP A 670 -4.10 -10.47 19.07
C TRP A 670 -5.48 -11.15 19.05
N VAL A 671 -5.90 -11.65 20.21
CA VAL A 671 -7.20 -12.30 20.39
C VAL A 671 -8.03 -11.50 21.40
N HIS A 672 -9.09 -10.85 20.92
CA HIS A 672 -9.89 -9.90 21.69
C HIS A 672 -11.40 -10.14 21.51
N THR A 673 -12.24 -9.50 22.32
CA THR A 673 -13.70 -9.62 22.22
C THR A 673 -14.24 -9.15 20.87
N THR A 674 -15.20 -9.86 20.30
CA THR A 674 -15.84 -9.52 19.00
C THR A 674 -16.52 -8.15 18.92
N THR A 675 -16.71 -7.48 20.05
CA THR A 675 -17.41 -6.19 20.18
C THR A 675 -16.54 -5.09 20.81
N GLY A 676 -15.23 -5.31 20.98
CA GLY A 676 -14.34 -4.34 21.64
C GLY A 676 -12.95 -4.89 21.94
N TYR A 677 -12.14 -4.10 22.64
CA TYR A 677 -10.70 -4.32 22.77
C TYR A 677 -10.27 -5.13 24.00
N THR A 678 -11.20 -5.80 24.69
CA THR A 678 -10.85 -6.65 25.84
C THR A 678 -10.18 -7.93 25.36
N ASN A 679 -8.97 -8.22 25.84
CA ASN A 679 -8.25 -9.44 25.48
C ASN A 679 -9.02 -10.69 25.92
N CYS A 680 -9.18 -11.66 25.03
CA CYS A 680 -9.59 -13.02 25.40
C CYS A 680 -8.41 -13.86 25.91
N TYR A 681 -7.18 -13.49 25.53
CA TYR A 681 -5.95 -14.18 25.89
C TYR A 681 -4.85 -13.14 26.16
N THR A 682 -4.14 -13.25 27.29
CA THR A 682 -3.06 -12.31 27.68
C THR A 682 -1.92 -13.08 28.34
N GLY A 683 -0.69 -12.83 27.87
CA GLY A 683 0.49 -13.62 28.28
C GLY A 683 0.25 -15.09 27.98
N GLN A 684 0.11 -15.90 29.02
CA GLN A 684 -0.09 -17.35 28.96
C GLN A 684 -1.52 -17.81 29.36
N LYS A 685 -2.51 -16.90 29.46
CA LYS A 685 -3.82 -17.18 30.08
C LYS A 685 -5.01 -16.67 29.26
N TRP A 686 -6.06 -17.49 29.18
CA TRP A 686 -7.39 -17.09 28.72
C TRP A 686 -8.17 -16.33 29.81
N ASP A 687 -9.00 -15.37 29.42
CA ASP A 687 -9.97 -14.73 30.32
C ASP A 687 -11.18 -15.65 30.50
N THR A 688 -11.30 -16.27 31.68
CA THR A 688 -12.37 -17.23 32.00
C THR A 688 -13.76 -16.62 32.12
N SER A 689 -13.90 -15.29 32.15
CA SER A 689 -15.21 -14.61 32.10
C SER A 689 -15.75 -14.49 30.67
N ILE A 690 -14.86 -14.47 29.68
CA ILE A 690 -15.19 -14.44 28.25
C ILE A 690 -15.19 -15.85 27.65
N CYS A 691 -14.23 -16.67 28.08
CA CYS A 691 -13.92 -18.01 27.58
C CYS A 691 -14.35 -19.10 28.57
N THR A 692 -15.66 -19.19 28.84
CA THR A 692 -16.28 -20.18 29.74
C THR A 692 -16.14 -21.62 29.25
N ASP A 693 -16.12 -21.82 27.93
CA ASP A 693 -15.93 -23.10 27.25
C ASP A 693 -15.32 -22.86 25.85
N ALA A 694 -14.87 -23.92 25.19
CA ALA A 694 -14.16 -23.86 23.90
C ALA A 694 -14.98 -23.19 22.76
N VAL A 695 -16.30 -23.39 22.75
CA VAL A 695 -17.19 -22.90 21.69
C VAL A 695 -17.66 -21.48 22.01
N THR A 696 -17.94 -21.16 23.27
CA THR A 696 -18.28 -19.80 23.72
C THR A 696 -17.09 -18.85 23.65
N CYS A 697 -15.88 -19.33 24.00
CA CYS A 697 -14.65 -18.60 23.77
C CYS A 697 -14.46 -18.27 22.28
N ALA A 698 -14.57 -19.26 21.40
CA ALA A 698 -14.55 -19.03 19.96
C ALA A 698 -15.61 -17.98 19.53
N LYS A 699 -16.89 -18.16 19.91
CA LYS A 699 -17.99 -17.22 19.63
C LYS A 699 -17.71 -15.77 20.05
N ASN A 700 -17.09 -15.59 21.21
CA ASN A 700 -16.90 -14.29 21.83
C ASN A 700 -15.61 -13.59 21.38
N CYS A 701 -14.69 -14.33 20.74
CA CYS A 701 -13.33 -13.89 20.46
C CYS A 701 -13.01 -13.81 18.96
N ALA A 702 -12.27 -12.78 18.62
CA ALA A 702 -11.85 -12.42 17.28
C ALA A 702 -10.33 -12.47 17.17
N VAL A 703 -9.82 -12.97 16.04
CA VAL A 703 -8.40 -13.00 15.69
C VAL A 703 -8.11 -11.84 14.72
N ASP A 704 -7.30 -10.88 15.12
CA ASP A 704 -7.12 -9.60 14.41
C ASP A 704 -5.94 -9.59 13.42
N GLY A 705 -5.82 -8.51 12.64
CA GLY A 705 -4.72 -8.30 11.68
C GLY A 705 -3.36 -8.04 12.34
N ALA A 706 -2.27 -8.36 11.63
CA ALA A 706 -0.91 -8.38 12.17
C ALA A 706 -0.07 -7.13 11.80
N ASP A 707 0.86 -6.72 12.68
CA ASP A 707 1.94 -5.80 12.33
C ASP A 707 3.24 -6.56 12.04
N TYR A 708 3.33 -7.09 10.82
CA TYR A 708 4.42 -7.95 10.38
C TYR A 708 5.80 -7.41 10.75
N SER A 709 6.11 -6.15 10.40
CA SER A 709 7.43 -5.57 10.64
C SER A 709 7.59 -4.95 12.03
N GLY A 710 6.55 -4.29 12.57
CA GLY A 710 6.62 -3.50 13.80
C GLY A 710 6.40 -4.29 15.10
N THR A 711 5.66 -5.40 15.03
CA THR A 711 5.43 -6.30 16.17
C THR A 711 6.14 -7.64 16.01
N TYR A 712 6.06 -8.25 14.82
CA TYR A 712 6.49 -9.64 14.63
C TYR A 712 7.89 -9.81 14.01
N GLY A 713 8.55 -8.72 13.58
CA GLY A 713 9.89 -8.76 13.00
C GLY A 713 9.99 -9.41 11.62
N ILE A 714 8.85 -9.64 10.96
CA ILE A 714 8.71 -10.25 9.65
C ILE A 714 8.83 -9.15 8.59
N THR A 715 9.77 -9.34 7.66
CA THR A 715 9.97 -8.40 6.54
C THR A 715 10.26 -9.14 5.25
N THR A 716 9.80 -8.58 4.13
CA THR A 716 10.03 -9.13 2.78
C THR A 716 10.70 -8.10 1.88
N SER A 717 11.66 -8.54 1.06
CA SER A 717 12.36 -7.70 0.08
C SER A 717 12.67 -8.50 -1.18
N GLY A 718 12.13 -8.08 -2.33
CA GLY A 718 12.22 -8.86 -3.57
C GLY A 718 11.60 -10.25 -3.40
N ASN A 719 12.40 -11.30 -3.57
CA ASN A 719 12.01 -12.70 -3.35
C ASN A 719 12.56 -13.28 -2.02
N ALA A 720 12.87 -12.42 -1.04
CA ALA A 720 13.39 -12.79 0.27
C ALA A 720 12.41 -12.45 1.40
N LEU A 721 12.38 -13.32 2.41
CA LEU A 721 11.68 -13.22 3.69
C LEU A 721 12.72 -13.28 4.80
N THR A 722 12.82 -12.23 5.60
CA THR A 722 13.61 -12.22 6.84
C THR A 722 12.67 -12.31 8.04
N LEU A 723 12.92 -13.29 8.91
CA LEU A 723 12.25 -13.47 10.20
C LEU A 723 13.25 -13.13 11.31
N LYS A 724 12.93 -12.17 12.17
CA LYS A 724 13.70 -11.89 13.39
C LYS A 724 13.23 -12.78 14.54
N PHE A 725 14.16 -13.11 15.43
CA PHE A 725 13.88 -13.89 16.62
C PHE A 725 13.14 -13.08 17.69
N VAL A 726 13.69 -11.94 18.14
CA VAL A 726 13.01 -11.05 19.09
C VAL A 726 12.69 -9.70 18.44
N THR A 727 11.46 -9.20 18.66
CA THR A 727 11.03 -7.87 18.23
C THR A 727 10.36 -7.12 19.38
N GLN A 728 10.85 -5.92 19.68
CA GLN A 728 10.34 -5.07 20.76
C GLN A 728 9.17 -4.22 20.24
N GLY A 729 7.94 -4.62 20.57
CA GLY A 729 6.72 -3.88 20.26
C GLY A 729 6.30 -2.95 21.40
N SER A 730 5.38 -2.02 21.10
CA SER A 730 4.79 -1.10 22.10
C SER A 730 3.93 -1.80 23.17
N SER A 731 3.66 -3.10 23.02
CA SER A 731 2.83 -3.92 23.93
C SER A 731 3.60 -5.06 24.59
N GLY A 732 4.92 -5.17 24.36
CA GLY A 732 5.77 -6.25 24.86
C GLY A 732 6.78 -6.75 23.82
N ASN A 733 7.62 -7.70 24.21
CA ASN A 733 8.49 -8.43 23.27
C ASN A 733 7.67 -9.50 22.56
N ASN A 734 7.82 -9.58 21.24
CA ASN A 734 7.49 -10.76 20.47
C ASN A 734 8.72 -11.67 20.38
N VAL A 735 8.53 -12.97 20.62
CA VAL A 735 9.56 -14.02 20.48
C VAL A 735 9.09 -15.02 19.42
N GLY A 736 10.00 -15.37 18.51
CA GLY A 736 9.76 -16.26 17.38
C GLY A 736 8.72 -15.75 16.37
N SER A 737 8.56 -16.50 15.29
CA SER A 737 7.41 -16.35 14.38
C SER A 737 7.26 -17.58 13.49
N ARG A 738 6.02 -17.86 13.04
CA ARG A 738 5.69 -18.88 12.03
C ARG A 738 4.78 -18.27 10.96
N VAL A 739 5.11 -18.49 9.69
CA VAL A 739 4.35 -17.98 8.55
C VAL A 739 4.09 -19.06 7.49
N TYR A 740 3.01 -18.89 6.73
CA TYR A 740 2.60 -19.78 5.64
C TYR A 740 2.63 -19.07 4.29
N LEU A 741 2.96 -19.78 3.22
CA LEU A 741 2.85 -19.23 1.87
C LEU A 741 1.40 -19.23 1.38
N MET A 742 0.90 -18.05 1.01
CA MET A 742 -0.43 -17.84 0.43
C MET A 742 -0.45 -18.09 -1.07
N ALA A 743 -1.54 -18.70 -1.54
CA ALA A 743 -1.89 -18.81 -2.95
C ALA A 743 -2.27 -17.45 -3.54
N SER A 744 -2.30 -17.36 -4.87
CA SER A 744 -2.58 -16.12 -5.59
C SER A 744 -3.96 -15.49 -5.34
N ASP A 745 -4.91 -16.24 -4.74
CA ASP A 745 -6.25 -15.74 -4.40
C ASP A 745 -6.31 -14.98 -3.05
N ASP A 746 -5.24 -15.00 -2.25
CA ASP A 746 -5.12 -14.34 -0.94
C ASP A 746 -6.12 -14.82 0.14
N THR A 747 -6.85 -15.90 -0.15
CA THR A 747 -7.82 -16.55 0.77
C THR A 747 -7.40 -17.95 1.20
N LYS A 748 -6.41 -18.54 0.53
CA LYS A 748 -5.89 -19.90 0.77
C LYS A 748 -4.36 -19.95 0.80
N TYR A 749 -3.83 -20.98 1.43
CA TYR A 749 -2.43 -21.38 1.33
C TYR A 749 -2.12 -21.98 -0.06
N GLU A 750 -0.88 -21.84 -0.52
CA GLU A 750 -0.37 -22.51 -1.73
C GLU A 750 -0.05 -23.98 -1.40
N LEU A 751 -0.64 -24.92 -2.16
CA LEU A 751 -0.45 -26.37 -1.95
C LEU A 751 0.58 -26.98 -2.91
N PHE A 752 1.71 -27.39 -2.37
CA PHE A 752 2.80 -28.01 -3.11
C PHE A 752 2.62 -29.52 -3.23
N LYS A 753 2.59 -30.03 -4.48
CA LYS A 753 2.45 -31.46 -4.82
C LYS A 753 3.83 -32.10 -4.96
N LEU A 754 4.44 -32.50 -3.84
CA LEU A 754 5.89 -32.78 -3.78
C LEU A 754 6.37 -33.99 -4.61
N LYS A 755 5.51 -34.97 -4.94
CA LYS A 755 5.90 -36.20 -5.65
C LYS A 755 6.57 -35.94 -7.00
N ASN A 756 7.79 -36.47 -7.18
CA ASN A 756 8.60 -36.32 -8.40
C ASN A 756 8.88 -34.86 -8.78
N GLN A 757 9.00 -34.01 -7.76
CA GLN A 757 9.38 -32.61 -7.89
C GLN A 757 10.63 -32.32 -7.07
N GLU A 758 11.13 -31.11 -7.24
CA GLU A 758 12.30 -30.54 -6.60
C GLU A 758 11.90 -29.20 -5.98
N PHE A 759 12.15 -29.05 -4.69
CA PHE A 759 11.96 -27.81 -3.96
C PHE A 759 13.32 -27.25 -3.56
N THR A 760 13.51 -25.96 -3.80
CA THR A 760 14.80 -25.29 -3.66
C THR A 760 14.63 -23.87 -3.15
N PHE A 761 15.56 -23.40 -2.32
CA PHE A 761 15.57 -22.03 -1.79
C PHE A 761 17.00 -21.64 -1.43
N ASP A 762 17.26 -20.34 -1.35
CA ASP A 762 18.48 -19.80 -0.76
C ASP A 762 18.20 -19.40 0.70
N VAL A 763 19.06 -19.77 1.65
CA VAL A 763 18.94 -19.42 3.07
C VAL A 763 20.20 -18.79 3.62
N ASP A 764 20.03 -17.77 4.47
CA ASP A 764 21.08 -17.25 5.34
C ASP A 764 20.75 -17.57 6.81
N VAL A 765 21.64 -18.33 7.45
CA VAL A 765 21.59 -18.77 8.84
C VAL A 765 22.77 -18.23 9.66
N SER A 766 23.61 -17.36 9.09
CA SER A 766 24.87 -16.91 9.72
C SER A 766 24.66 -16.24 11.09
N ASN A 767 23.49 -15.61 11.25
CA ASN A 767 22.99 -14.93 12.44
C ASN A 767 22.06 -15.82 13.32
N LEU A 768 22.12 -17.15 13.18
CA LEU A 768 21.47 -18.12 14.06
C LEU A 768 22.52 -18.86 14.91
N PRO A 769 22.67 -18.58 16.21
CA PRO A 769 23.54 -19.33 17.10
C PRO A 769 22.92 -20.68 17.54
N CYS A 770 23.65 -21.42 18.37
CA CYS A 770 23.14 -22.58 19.11
C CYS A 770 21.83 -22.24 19.84
N GLY A 771 20.89 -23.19 19.90
CA GLY A 771 19.62 -23.00 20.59
C GLY A 771 18.47 -22.44 19.76
N LEU A 772 18.77 -21.85 18.59
CA LEU A 772 17.74 -21.43 17.62
C LEU A 772 17.56 -22.45 16.51
N ASN A 773 16.40 -22.39 15.88
CA ASN A 773 16.09 -23.05 14.63
C ASN A 773 15.35 -22.08 13.70
N GLY A 774 15.93 -21.83 12.53
CA GLY A 774 15.26 -21.14 11.41
C GLY A 774 14.74 -22.18 10.44
N ALA A 775 13.52 -22.67 10.66
CA ALA A 775 12.99 -23.82 9.95
C ALA A 775 12.21 -23.45 8.67
N LEU A 776 12.27 -24.33 7.67
CA LEU A 776 11.43 -24.34 6.48
C LEU A 776 10.97 -25.76 6.21
N TYR A 777 9.65 -25.96 6.20
CA TYR A 777 9.03 -27.28 6.22
C TYR A 777 7.68 -27.31 5.52
N PHE A 778 7.14 -28.50 5.32
CA PHE A 778 5.85 -28.72 4.69
C PHE A 778 4.91 -29.47 5.63
N SER A 779 3.66 -29.01 5.72
CA SER A 779 2.63 -29.58 6.59
C SER A 779 1.34 -29.89 5.82
N GLU A 780 0.69 -31.00 6.15
CA GLU A 780 -0.57 -31.47 5.56
C GLU A 780 -1.82 -30.73 6.12
N MET A 781 -1.71 -29.40 6.21
CA MET A 781 -2.78 -28.46 6.57
C MET A 781 -3.84 -28.33 5.45
N ASP A 782 -5.07 -27.97 5.83
CA ASP A 782 -6.11 -27.61 4.86
C ASP A 782 -5.82 -26.25 4.20
N ALA A 783 -5.99 -26.17 2.88
CA ALA A 783 -5.70 -24.96 2.09
C ALA A 783 -6.43 -23.70 2.57
N ASP A 784 -7.58 -23.82 3.23
CA ASP A 784 -8.38 -22.71 3.74
C ASP A 784 -8.28 -22.51 5.26
N GLY A 785 -7.32 -23.16 5.93
CA GLY A 785 -7.20 -23.18 7.39
C GLY A 785 -8.28 -23.99 8.10
N GLY A 786 -8.98 -24.87 7.38
CA GLY A 786 -10.09 -25.68 7.88
C GLY A 786 -11.42 -24.92 7.90
N MET A 787 -11.52 -23.75 7.26
CA MET A 787 -12.72 -22.90 7.26
C MET A 787 -13.96 -23.61 6.67
N SER A 788 -13.79 -24.49 5.68
CA SER A 788 -14.87 -25.31 5.12
C SER A 788 -15.24 -26.52 5.97
N LYS A 789 -14.27 -27.09 6.71
CA LYS A 789 -14.52 -28.24 7.62
C LYS A 789 -15.19 -27.81 8.91
N TYR A 790 -14.84 -26.64 9.42
CA TYR A 790 -15.18 -26.18 10.75
C TYR A 790 -16.01 -24.90 10.67
N PRO A 791 -17.36 -24.98 10.76
CA PRO A 791 -18.23 -23.80 10.72
C PRO A 791 -17.89 -22.76 11.80
N ASN A 792 -17.24 -23.18 12.88
CA ASN A 792 -16.75 -22.32 13.95
C ASN A 792 -15.42 -21.62 13.62
N ASN A 793 -14.79 -21.80 12.45
CA ASN A 793 -13.70 -20.95 11.98
C ASN A 793 -14.24 -19.94 10.94
N LYS A 794 -14.04 -18.63 11.15
CA LYS A 794 -14.29 -17.57 10.15
C LYS A 794 -13.05 -16.83 9.68
N ALA A 795 -11.89 -17.14 10.27
CA ALA A 795 -10.64 -16.44 9.99
C ALA A 795 -9.82 -17.18 8.91
N GLY A 796 -9.84 -18.51 8.91
CA GLY A 796 -9.29 -19.35 7.83
C GLY A 796 -7.79 -19.13 7.57
N ALA A 797 -7.34 -19.50 6.37
CA ALA A 797 -5.94 -19.33 5.95
C ALA A 797 -5.50 -17.87 5.94
N LYS A 798 -6.41 -16.93 5.62
CA LYS A 798 -6.14 -15.48 5.65
C LYS A 798 -5.69 -14.95 7.03
N TYR A 799 -5.95 -15.67 8.13
CA TYR A 799 -5.46 -15.30 9.46
C TYR A 799 -4.56 -16.39 10.07
N GLY A 800 -3.95 -17.24 9.23
CA GLY A 800 -2.98 -18.25 9.67
C GLY A 800 -3.56 -19.35 10.55
N THR A 801 -4.84 -19.70 10.40
CA THR A 801 -5.49 -20.76 11.20
C THR A 801 -5.31 -22.15 10.59
N GLY A 802 -5.61 -23.19 11.37
CA GLY A 802 -5.63 -24.59 10.90
C GLY A 802 -4.27 -25.29 10.92
N TYR A 803 -3.28 -24.76 11.65
CA TYR A 803 -1.97 -25.38 11.80
C TYR A 803 -2.04 -26.79 12.41
N CYS A 804 -1.10 -27.62 11.96
CA CYS A 804 -0.80 -28.94 12.49
C CYS A 804 0.63 -29.32 12.07
N ASP A 805 1.19 -30.30 12.78
CA ASP A 805 2.49 -30.89 12.48
C ASP A 805 2.55 -32.32 13.06
N ALA A 806 3.70 -33.00 12.96
CA ALA A 806 3.83 -34.35 13.48
C ALA A 806 4.04 -34.43 15.00
N GLN A 807 4.37 -33.32 15.65
CA GLN A 807 4.50 -33.22 17.11
C GLN A 807 3.13 -33.14 17.81
N CYS A 808 2.04 -32.94 17.06
CA CYS A 808 0.67 -32.84 17.57
C CYS A 808 0.48 -31.73 18.64
N PRO A 809 0.93 -30.48 18.37
CA PRO A 809 1.07 -29.38 19.32
C PRO A 809 -0.21 -29.05 20.06
N LYS A 810 -0.06 -28.85 21.38
CA LYS A 810 -1.15 -28.55 22.32
C LYS A 810 -1.22 -27.07 22.72
N ASP A 811 -0.27 -26.27 22.27
CA ASP A 811 -0.17 -24.82 22.46
C ASP A 811 -0.99 -23.99 21.47
N ILE A 812 -1.53 -24.63 20.44
CA ILE A 812 -2.34 -23.96 19.42
C ILE A 812 -3.67 -23.51 20.05
N LYS A 813 -3.84 -22.18 20.14
CA LYS A 813 -4.97 -21.53 20.83
C LYS A 813 -6.34 -21.81 20.19
N PHE A 814 -6.39 -22.10 18.89
CA PHE A 814 -7.61 -22.46 18.18
C PHE A 814 -7.43 -23.70 17.31
N ILE A 815 -8.18 -24.77 17.61
CA ILE A 815 -8.13 -26.04 16.88
C ILE A 815 -9.56 -26.44 16.50
N ASN A 816 -9.78 -26.81 15.23
CA ASN A 816 -11.08 -27.16 14.67
C ASN A 816 -12.17 -26.05 14.83
N GLY A 817 -11.75 -24.78 14.83
CA GLY A 817 -12.62 -23.61 15.07
C GLY A 817 -13.08 -23.44 16.52
N GLU A 818 -12.54 -24.21 17.47
CA GLU A 818 -12.82 -24.12 18.90
C GLU A 818 -11.57 -23.62 19.63
N ALA A 819 -11.74 -22.83 20.70
CA ALA A 819 -10.61 -22.37 21.50
C ALA A 819 -10.10 -23.51 22.40
N ASN A 820 -8.78 -23.69 22.48
CA ASN A 820 -8.15 -24.79 23.26
C ASN A 820 -8.12 -24.52 24.79
N VAL A 821 -9.12 -23.80 25.31
CA VAL A 821 -9.22 -23.37 26.71
C VAL A 821 -9.43 -24.53 27.70
N VAL A 822 -9.96 -25.67 27.23
CA VAL A 822 -10.24 -26.84 28.08
C VAL A 822 -8.93 -27.41 28.63
N GLY A 823 -8.76 -27.34 29.95
CA GLY A 823 -7.54 -27.78 30.61
C GLY A 823 -6.30 -26.94 30.28
N TRP A 824 -6.48 -25.69 29.84
CA TRP A 824 -5.35 -24.82 29.49
C TRP A 824 -4.47 -24.49 30.69
N ASN A 825 -3.19 -24.87 30.61
CA ASN A 825 -2.16 -24.53 31.57
C ASN A 825 -1.08 -23.69 30.90
N GLY A 826 -0.78 -22.50 31.42
CA GLY A 826 0.34 -21.67 30.96
C GLY A 826 1.68 -22.38 31.22
N ALA A 827 2.63 -22.23 30.31
CA ALA A 827 3.94 -22.89 30.40
C ALA A 827 4.79 -22.32 31.55
N PRO A 828 5.56 -23.13 32.28
CA PRO A 828 6.35 -22.65 33.42
C PRO A 828 7.56 -21.79 33.00
N ASN A 829 7.99 -21.91 31.75
CA ASN A 829 9.19 -21.31 31.16
C ASN A 829 8.91 -20.59 29.83
N ASP A 830 7.65 -20.26 29.52
CA ASP A 830 7.25 -19.40 28.39
C ASP A 830 6.10 -18.48 28.88
N PRO A 831 6.28 -17.14 28.88
CA PRO A 831 5.26 -16.19 29.35
C PRO A 831 4.12 -15.92 28.37
N ASN A 832 4.24 -16.39 27.11
CA ASN A 832 3.33 -16.16 25.98
C ASN A 832 2.51 -17.41 25.59
N SER A 833 2.96 -18.59 26.00
CA SER A 833 2.37 -19.89 25.62
C SER A 833 1.89 -20.73 26.81
N GLY A 834 1.25 -21.84 26.48
CA GLY A 834 0.66 -22.82 27.38
C GLY A 834 0.23 -24.05 26.60
N THR A 835 -0.49 -24.97 27.23
CA THR A 835 -1.04 -26.16 26.55
C THR A 835 -2.47 -26.44 26.99
N GLY A 836 -3.34 -26.73 26.03
CA GLY A 836 -4.70 -27.21 26.26
C GLY A 836 -4.83 -28.73 26.19
N SER A 837 -6.06 -29.24 26.36
CA SER A 837 -6.34 -30.69 26.32
C SER A 837 -6.25 -31.29 24.91
N TYR A 838 -6.41 -30.46 23.87
CA TYR A 838 -6.35 -30.87 22.47
C TYR A 838 -4.98 -30.60 21.86
N GLY A 839 -4.51 -31.52 21.02
CA GLY A 839 -3.42 -31.27 20.07
C GLY A 839 -3.90 -31.33 18.62
N THR A 840 -3.06 -30.90 17.67
CA THR A 840 -3.40 -30.85 16.23
C THR A 840 -2.32 -31.52 15.37
N CYS A 841 -2.59 -32.76 14.96
CA CYS A 841 -1.67 -33.65 14.24
C CYS A 841 -1.84 -33.57 12.72
N CYS A 842 -0.76 -33.62 11.95
CA CYS A 842 -0.78 -34.04 10.54
C CYS A 842 0.63 -34.41 10.03
N THR A 843 0.69 -35.04 8.85
CA THR A 843 1.97 -35.44 8.22
C THR A 843 2.83 -34.22 7.91
N GLU A 844 4.12 -34.33 8.19
CA GLU A 844 5.08 -33.23 8.10
C GLU A 844 6.35 -33.66 7.36
N MET A 845 6.99 -32.72 6.67
CA MET A 845 8.22 -32.92 5.91
C MET A 845 9.15 -31.72 6.09
N ASP A 846 10.10 -31.87 6.99
CA ASP A 846 11.13 -30.90 7.29
C ASP A 846 12.18 -30.89 6.20
N ILE A 847 12.09 -29.87 5.34
CA ILE A 847 13.11 -29.60 4.34
C ILE A 847 14.36 -29.09 5.03
N TRP A 848 14.18 -28.31 6.09
CA TRP A 848 15.27 -27.57 6.71
C TRP A 848 14.92 -27.24 8.14
N GLU A 849 15.60 -27.88 9.06
CA GLU A 849 15.77 -27.39 10.42
C GLU A 849 17.24 -27.06 10.60
N ALA A 850 17.57 -25.85 11.07
CA ALA A 850 18.95 -25.41 11.12
C ALA A 850 19.22 -24.18 11.99
N ASN A 851 20.47 -24.11 12.44
CA ASN A 851 21.16 -22.87 12.75
C ASN A 851 22.54 -22.88 12.08
N SER A 852 23.46 -21.99 12.47
CA SER A 852 24.80 -21.95 11.88
C SER A 852 25.74 -23.10 12.31
N MET A 853 25.30 -24.01 13.19
CA MET A 853 26.11 -25.08 13.77
C MET A 853 25.67 -26.49 13.37
N ALA A 854 24.38 -26.71 13.12
CA ALA A 854 23.83 -27.98 12.64
C ALA A 854 22.61 -27.79 11.73
N THR A 855 22.28 -28.83 10.95
CA THR A 855 21.03 -28.90 10.17
C THR A 855 20.53 -30.34 10.01
N ALA A 856 19.21 -30.50 9.95
CA ALA A 856 18.51 -31.74 9.62
C ALA A 856 17.54 -31.54 8.45
N TYR A 857 17.15 -32.65 7.83
CA TYR A 857 15.92 -32.77 7.03
C TYR A 857 15.25 -34.11 7.34
N THR A 858 13.93 -34.13 7.49
CA THR A 858 13.21 -35.24 8.15
C THR A 858 11.77 -35.39 7.63
N PRO A 859 11.38 -36.55 7.09
CA PRO A 859 9.98 -36.91 6.88
C PRO A 859 9.35 -37.48 8.16
N HIS A 860 8.18 -36.97 8.54
CA HIS A 860 7.41 -37.39 9.70
C HIS A 860 6.00 -37.92 9.30
N PRO A 861 5.87 -39.21 8.97
CA PRO A 861 4.61 -39.83 8.57
C PRO A 861 3.60 -39.95 9.73
N CYS A 862 2.32 -39.72 9.42
CA CYS A 862 1.23 -39.94 10.37
C CYS A 862 0.22 -40.98 9.88
N SER A 863 -0.48 -41.61 10.81
CA SER A 863 -1.70 -42.39 10.52
C SER A 863 -2.93 -41.51 10.27
N ALA A 864 -2.82 -40.20 10.53
CA ALA A 864 -3.81 -39.18 10.22
C ALA A 864 -4.06 -39.01 8.71
N ASN A 865 -5.20 -38.41 8.37
CA ASN A 865 -5.58 -38.10 7.00
C ASN A 865 -5.87 -36.60 6.85
N GLY A 866 -4.79 -35.81 6.81
CA GLY A 866 -4.81 -34.35 6.97
C GLY A 866 -4.89 -33.93 8.43
N GLN A 867 -5.02 -32.62 8.66
CA GLN A 867 -5.23 -32.04 9.99
C GLN A 867 -6.26 -32.83 10.81
N THR A 868 -5.81 -33.34 11.97
CA THR A 868 -6.55 -34.23 12.86
C THR A 868 -6.36 -33.78 14.31
N ARG A 869 -7.45 -33.45 15.01
CA ARG A 869 -7.41 -33.09 16.43
C ARG A 869 -7.33 -34.34 17.31
N CYS A 870 -6.40 -34.34 18.27
CA CYS A 870 -6.13 -35.45 19.19
C CYS A 870 -6.37 -35.07 20.66
N THR A 871 -6.45 -36.07 21.56
CA THR A 871 -6.57 -35.85 23.02
C THR A 871 -5.70 -36.78 23.86
N GLY A 872 -5.26 -36.32 25.04
CA GLY A 872 -4.55 -37.18 26.00
C GLY A 872 -3.26 -37.80 25.43
N SER A 873 -3.19 -39.14 25.48
CA SER A 873 -2.09 -39.97 24.94
C SER A 873 -2.20 -40.25 23.43
N GLU A 874 -3.35 -40.00 22.81
CA GLU A 874 -3.57 -40.16 21.37
C GLU A 874 -2.60 -39.30 20.54
N CYS A 875 -2.29 -38.10 21.03
CA CYS A 875 -1.37 -37.16 20.39
C CYS A 875 0.04 -37.73 20.21
N SER A 876 0.52 -38.58 21.12
CA SER A 876 1.83 -39.25 21.00
C SER A 876 1.78 -40.54 20.18
N SER A 877 0.63 -40.88 19.58
CA SER A 877 0.43 -42.15 18.87
C SER A 877 -0.11 -42.02 17.44
N ILE A 878 -0.57 -40.85 17.01
CA ILE A 878 -1.01 -40.61 15.62
C ILE A 878 0.19 -40.48 14.66
N CYS A 879 1.20 -39.70 15.05
CA CYS A 879 2.32 -39.31 14.19
C CYS A 879 3.65 -39.96 14.61
N ASP A 880 4.63 -39.90 13.71
CA ASP A 880 6.03 -40.22 13.98
C ASP A 880 6.75 -38.97 14.51
N GLN A 881 6.69 -38.74 15.83
CA GLN A 881 7.34 -37.57 16.45
C GLN A 881 8.88 -37.55 16.24
N PRO A 882 9.63 -38.67 16.31
CA PRO A 882 11.08 -38.68 16.05
C PRO A 882 11.50 -38.58 14.58
N GLY A 883 10.66 -39.00 13.63
CA GLY A 883 10.95 -38.93 12.19
C GLY A 883 12.07 -39.88 11.72
N CYS A 884 12.41 -39.82 10.43
CA CYS A 884 13.62 -40.44 9.87
C CYS A 884 14.65 -39.37 9.45
N ASP A 885 15.43 -38.89 10.41
CA ASP A 885 16.29 -37.73 10.28
C ASP A 885 17.58 -37.98 9.47
N PHE A 886 17.98 -37.00 8.66
CA PHE A 886 19.35 -36.91 8.13
C PHE A 886 19.98 -35.57 8.54
N ASN A 887 20.73 -35.60 9.65
CA ASN A 887 21.67 -34.55 10.05
C ASN A 887 23.10 -35.03 9.77
N SER A 888 23.87 -34.29 8.96
CA SER A 888 25.23 -34.68 8.54
C SER A 888 26.19 -34.98 9.69
N TYR A 889 26.12 -34.19 10.77
CA TYR A 889 26.96 -34.34 11.95
C TYR A 889 26.53 -35.57 12.77
N ARG A 890 25.20 -35.78 12.95
CA ARG A 890 24.65 -37.00 13.59
C ARG A 890 24.98 -38.27 12.81
N MET A 891 25.05 -38.17 11.48
CA MET A 891 25.47 -39.24 10.57
C MET A 891 27.01 -39.41 10.49
N GLY A 892 27.80 -38.68 11.29
CA GLY A 892 29.24 -38.90 11.46
C GLY A 892 30.17 -38.04 10.59
N ASP A 893 29.64 -37.13 9.76
CA ASP A 893 30.44 -36.13 9.05
C ASP A 893 30.39 -34.79 9.78
N LYS A 894 31.30 -34.65 10.74
CA LYS A 894 31.50 -33.43 11.54
C LYS A 894 32.21 -32.30 10.76
N SER A 895 32.52 -32.51 9.47
CA SER A 895 33.23 -31.58 8.60
C SER A 895 32.38 -31.00 7.46
N PHE A 896 31.13 -31.44 7.35
CA PHE A 896 30.26 -31.07 6.25
C PHE A 896 29.61 -29.69 6.42
N TYR A 897 28.94 -29.43 7.54
CA TYR A 897 28.09 -28.25 7.72
C TYR A 897 28.46 -27.45 8.96
N GLY A 898 28.72 -26.15 8.80
CA GLY A 898 29.05 -25.23 9.89
C GLY A 898 29.95 -24.08 9.45
N LYS A 899 30.39 -23.25 10.41
CA LYS A 899 31.16 -22.03 10.11
C LYS A 899 32.54 -22.36 9.53
N GLY A 900 32.75 -22.04 8.26
CA GLY A 900 33.99 -22.32 7.54
C GLY A 900 34.17 -23.79 7.11
N LEU A 901 33.11 -24.60 7.15
CA LEU A 901 33.11 -26.01 6.74
C LEU A 901 32.71 -26.18 5.25
N THR A 902 32.48 -27.42 4.79
CA THR A 902 32.20 -27.74 3.37
C THR A 902 30.99 -26.98 2.83
N ILE A 903 29.95 -26.84 3.66
CA ILE A 903 28.87 -25.85 3.57
C ILE A 903 29.16 -24.80 4.64
N ASP A 904 29.64 -23.63 4.21
CA ASP A 904 30.07 -22.53 5.08
C ASP A 904 28.87 -21.70 5.53
N THR A 905 28.45 -21.88 6.79
CA THR A 905 27.27 -21.20 7.36
C THR A 905 27.50 -19.71 7.66
N ASN A 906 28.69 -19.15 7.42
CA ASN A 906 28.90 -17.69 7.43
C ASN A 906 28.39 -17.00 6.15
N LYS A 907 27.85 -17.77 5.20
CA LYS A 907 27.35 -17.29 3.91
C LYS A 907 25.96 -17.85 3.64
N LYS A 908 25.27 -17.24 2.67
CA LYS A 908 24.05 -17.80 2.07
C LYS A 908 24.33 -19.17 1.43
N ILE A 909 23.36 -20.08 1.53
CA ILE A 909 23.40 -21.45 1.02
C ILE A 909 22.17 -21.68 0.14
N THR A 910 22.32 -22.21 -1.07
CA THR A 910 21.18 -22.78 -1.80
C THR A 910 20.97 -24.22 -1.34
N VAL A 911 19.77 -24.54 -0.87
CA VAL A 911 19.35 -25.87 -0.43
C VAL A 911 18.39 -26.43 -1.47
N VAL A 912 18.65 -27.65 -1.95
CA VAL A 912 17.87 -28.36 -2.98
C VAL A 912 17.39 -29.69 -2.39
N THR A 913 16.11 -30.00 -2.53
CA THR A 913 15.52 -31.26 -2.07
C THR A 913 14.68 -31.90 -3.19
N GLN A 914 15.00 -33.15 -3.52
CA GLN A 914 14.38 -33.92 -4.61
C GLN A 914 13.57 -35.07 -4.03
N PHE A 915 12.31 -35.22 -4.47
CA PHE A 915 11.39 -36.27 -4.01
C PHE A 915 11.25 -37.35 -5.10
N ILE A 916 12.20 -38.29 -5.12
CA ILE A 916 12.33 -39.27 -6.20
C ILE A 916 11.25 -40.34 -6.08
N THR A 917 10.57 -40.64 -7.19
CA THR A 917 9.58 -41.72 -7.27
C THR A 917 10.11 -42.91 -8.08
N SER A 918 9.55 -44.08 -7.81
CA SER A 918 9.95 -45.40 -8.34
C SER A 918 9.99 -45.50 -9.87
N ASP A 919 9.25 -44.65 -10.59
CA ASP A 919 9.15 -44.63 -12.05
C ASP A 919 9.57 -43.28 -12.68
N GLY A 920 10.01 -42.30 -11.86
CA GLY A 920 10.33 -40.96 -12.33
C GLY A 920 9.13 -40.12 -12.77
N THR A 921 7.91 -40.47 -12.34
CA THR A 921 6.67 -39.72 -12.61
C THR A 921 6.00 -39.23 -11.32
N ALA A 922 5.16 -38.21 -11.41
CA ALA A 922 4.38 -37.71 -10.26
C ALA A 922 3.35 -38.71 -9.70
N ASN A 923 3.11 -39.84 -10.39
CA ASN A 923 2.20 -40.89 -9.94
C ASN A 923 2.92 -42.03 -9.21
N GLY A 924 4.18 -42.34 -9.58
CA GLY A 924 4.99 -43.39 -8.96
C GLY A 924 5.15 -43.23 -7.45
N ALA A 925 5.47 -44.31 -6.75
CA ALA A 925 5.62 -44.27 -5.30
C ALA A 925 6.92 -43.54 -4.91
N LEU A 926 6.87 -42.65 -3.91
CA LEU A 926 8.05 -42.03 -3.30
C LEU A 926 9.00 -43.11 -2.76
N THR A 927 10.27 -43.04 -3.16
CA THR A 927 11.31 -44.04 -2.81
C THR A 927 12.56 -43.46 -2.18
N GLU A 928 12.87 -42.19 -2.43
CA GLU A 928 14.08 -41.52 -1.95
C GLU A 928 13.83 -40.02 -1.81
N ILE A 929 14.29 -39.41 -0.71
CA ILE A 929 14.38 -37.96 -0.55
C ILE A 929 15.86 -37.58 -0.54
N ARG A 930 16.30 -36.86 -1.57
CA ARG A 930 17.71 -36.51 -1.79
C ARG A 930 17.97 -35.03 -1.51
N ARG A 931 19.10 -34.75 -0.86
CA ARG A 931 19.61 -33.40 -0.59
C ARG A 931 20.79 -33.05 -1.50
N ILE A 932 20.78 -31.84 -2.04
CA ILE A 932 21.90 -31.22 -2.76
C ILE A 932 22.04 -29.78 -2.28
N TYR A 933 23.24 -29.22 -2.32
CA TYR A 933 23.52 -27.82 -1.98
C TYR A 933 24.17 -27.09 -3.14
N VAL A 934 24.04 -25.77 -3.20
CA VAL A 934 24.88 -24.90 -4.03
C VAL A 934 25.40 -23.74 -3.19
N GLN A 935 26.72 -23.53 -3.22
CA GLN A 935 27.36 -22.39 -2.54
C GLN A 935 28.57 -21.91 -3.35
N ASP A 936 28.77 -20.59 -3.41
CA ASP A 936 29.79 -19.93 -4.25
C ASP A 936 29.82 -20.46 -5.71
N GLY A 937 28.64 -20.76 -6.26
CA GLY A 937 28.43 -21.32 -7.60
C GLY A 937 28.74 -22.81 -7.77
N LYS A 938 29.23 -23.49 -6.73
CA LYS A 938 29.59 -24.92 -6.76
C LYS A 938 28.41 -25.77 -6.29
N VAL A 939 28.06 -26.79 -7.07
CA VAL A 939 27.12 -27.84 -6.64
C VAL A 939 27.85 -28.79 -5.70
N ILE A 940 27.29 -29.02 -4.51
CA ILE A 940 27.84 -29.85 -3.45
C ILE A 940 26.80 -30.93 -3.13
N GLN A 941 27.16 -32.20 -3.26
CA GLN A 941 26.27 -33.31 -2.88
C GLN A 941 26.15 -33.38 -1.35
N ASN A 942 25.10 -34.01 -0.82
CA ASN A 942 24.97 -34.23 0.63
C ASN A 942 26.17 -35.00 1.20
N SER A 943 26.38 -34.89 2.52
CA SER A 943 27.35 -35.74 3.23
C SER A 943 26.94 -37.21 3.15
N LYS A 944 27.87 -38.10 3.50
CA LYS A 944 27.63 -39.54 3.57
C LYS A 944 27.61 -40.02 5.02
N THR A 945 26.84 -41.07 5.30
CA THR A 945 26.89 -41.74 6.60
C THR A 945 28.27 -42.33 6.85
N ASN A 946 28.81 -42.04 8.02
CA ASN A 946 30.11 -42.47 8.53
C ASN A 946 29.92 -43.07 9.93
N VAL A 947 29.03 -44.06 10.03
CA VAL A 947 28.61 -44.71 11.26
C VAL A 947 29.12 -46.15 11.25
N ALA A 948 29.83 -46.56 12.30
CA ALA A 948 30.42 -47.90 12.37
C ALA A 948 29.33 -48.98 12.35
N GLY A 949 29.43 -49.92 11.41
CA GLY A 949 28.46 -51.01 11.23
C GLY A 949 27.21 -50.64 10.40
N MET A 950 27.12 -49.43 9.86
CA MET A 950 26.04 -48.97 8.98
C MET A 950 26.55 -48.86 7.52
N ASP A 951 25.70 -49.19 6.55
CA ASP A 951 25.99 -48.93 5.13
C ASP A 951 26.11 -47.42 4.83
N THR A 952 26.75 -47.09 3.71
CA THR A 952 26.92 -45.70 3.25
C THR A 952 25.70 -45.19 2.48
N TYR A 953 25.04 -44.15 3.01
CA TYR A 953 23.91 -43.45 2.42
C TYR A 953 24.18 -41.93 2.37
N ASP A 954 23.57 -41.22 1.43
CA ASP A 954 23.59 -39.75 1.29
C ASP A 954 22.16 -39.16 1.16
N SER A 955 21.14 -39.98 1.37
CA SER A 955 19.75 -39.73 1.01
C SER A 955 18.81 -40.56 1.88
N ILE A 956 17.59 -40.06 2.13
CA ILE A 956 16.60 -40.72 2.99
C ILE A 956 15.81 -41.74 2.15
N THR A 957 15.85 -43.00 2.59
CA THR A 957 15.12 -44.15 2.03
C THR A 957 14.66 -45.02 3.19
N ASP A 958 13.62 -45.86 3.04
CA ASP A 958 13.20 -46.77 4.12
C ASP A 958 14.35 -47.70 4.61
N LYS A 959 15.31 -48.01 3.72
CA LYS A 959 16.56 -48.74 4.06
C LYS A 959 17.50 -47.92 4.93
N PHE A 960 17.75 -46.65 4.58
CA PHE A 960 18.51 -45.73 5.42
C PHE A 960 17.85 -45.60 6.79
N CYS A 961 16.52 -45.41 6.86
CA CYS A 961 15.78 -45.30 8.12
C CYS A 961 15.94 -46.55 8.99
N ALA A 962 15.78 -47.74 8.41
CA ALA A 962 15.97 -49.00 9.14
C ALA A 962 17.42 -49.17 9.64
N ALA A 963 18.42 -48.85 8.81
CA ALA A 963 19.83 -48.94 9.20
C ALA A 963 20.21 -47.89 10.26
N GLN A 964 19.74 -46.66 10.13
CA GLN A 964 19.97 -45.53 11.04
C GLN A 964 19.41 -45.83 12.42
N LYS A 965 18.11 -46.16 12.52
CA LYS A 965 17.45 -46.42 13.80
C LYS A 965 18.06 -47.65 14.48
N THR A 966 18.41 -48.70 13.72
CA THR A 966 19.15 -49.87 14.24
C THR A 966 20.53 -49.49 14.79
N ALA A 967 21.32 -48.71 14.04
CA ALA A 967 22.68 -48.34 14.45
C ALA A 967 22.74 -47.42 15.67
N PHE A 968 21.69 -46.60 15.88
CA PHE A 968 21.59 -45.68 17.02
C PHE A 968 20.81 -46.29 18.21
N ASN A 969 20.19 -47.47 18.03
CA ASN A 969 19.25 -48.07 18.99
C ASN A 969 18.03 -47.14 19.28
N ASP A 970 17.57 -46.42 18.26
CA ASP A 970 16.30 -45.67 18.25
C ASP A 970 15.13 -46.63 17.89
N GLU A 971 13.90 -46.37 18.37
CA GLU A 971 12.73 -47.07 17.82
C GLU A 971 12.44 -46.59 16.39
N ASN A 972 12.19 -47.52 15.46
CA ASN A 972 11.82 -47.18 14.08
C ASN A 972 10.32 -46.86 13.96
N VAL A 973 9.89 -45.81 14.66
CA VAL A 973 8.50 -45.30 14.63
C VAL A 973 8.08 -44.92 13.21
N PHE A 974 9.00 -44.37 12.41
CA PHE A 974 8.85 -44.12 10.97
C PHE A 974 8.29 -45.32 10.20
N ALA A 975 8.94 -46.49 10.31
CA ALA A 975 8.44 -47.72 9.68
C ALA A 975 7.11 -48.18 10.27
N ASN A 976 6.91 -48.03 11.59
CA ASN A 976 5.65 -48.34 12.28
C ASN A 976 4.48 -47.44 11.83
N LYS A 977 4.74 -46.24 11.28
CA LYS A 977 3.75 -45.36 10.62
C LYS A 977 3.65 -45.57 9.10
N GLY A 978 4.42 -46.48 8.51
CA GLY A 978 4.37 -46.82 7.09
C GLY A 978 5.40 -46.08 6.21
N GLY A 979 6.37 -45.39 6.81
CA GLY A 979 7.55 -44.82 6.16
C GLY A 979 7.26 -43.93 4.94
N LEU A 980 8.09 -44.03 3.89
CA LEU A 980 7.90 -43.26 2.67
C LEU A 980 6.57 -43.58 1.95
N SER A 981 5.97 -44.77 2.17
CA SER A 981 4.64 -45.11 1.65
C SER A 981 3.50 -44.35 2.34
N ALA A 982 3.69 -43.86 3.58
CA ALA A 982 2.74 -42.94 4.22
C ALA A 982 2.95 -41.50 3.70
N MET A 983 4.21 -41.06 3.59
CA MET A 983 4.57 -39.76 2.99
C MET A 983 4.01 -39.61 1.56
N ASP A 984 4.10 -40.64 0.73
CA ASP A 984 3.57 -40.65 -0.65
C ASP A 984 2.07 -40.31 -0.72
N LYS A 985 1.27 -40.96 0.14
CA LYS A 985 -0.18 -40.75 0.24
C LYS A 985 -0.51 -39.35 0.71
N SER A 986 0.35 -38.78 1.56
CA SER A 986 0.23 -37.40 2.04
C SER A 986 0.59 -36.37 0.96
N PHE A 987 1.76 -36.48 0.32
CA PHE A 987 2.23 -35.56 -0.73
C PHE A 987 1.29 -35.48 -1.94
N THR A 988 0.53 -36.55 -2.21
CA THR A 988 -0.52 -36.58 -3.25
C THR A 988 -1.63 -35.54 -2.99
N LYS A 989 -1.93 -35.24 -1.72
CA LYS A 989 -2.94 -34.24 -1.30
C LYS A 989 -2.44 -32.80 -1.44
N GLY A 990 -1.13 -32.61 -1.32
CA GLY A 990 -0.45 -31.31 -1.40
C GLY A 990 -0.31 -30.67 -0.02
N HIS A 991 0.82 -30.02 0.21
CA HIS A 991 1.23 -29.49 1.52
C HIS A 991 1.35 -27.97 1.50
N VAL A 992 1.11 -27.35 2.65
CA VAL A 992 1.36 -25.92 2.89
C VAL A 992 2.84 -25.72 3.20
N LEU A 993 3.48 -24.76 2.53
CA LEU A 993 4.83 -24.32 2.88
C LEU A 993 4.81 -23.47 4.16
N VAL A 994 5.60 -23.88 5.15
CA VAL A 994 5.79 -23.19 6.42
C VAL A 994 7.22 -22.66 6.53
N LEU A 995 7.39 -21.46 7.07
CA LEU A 995 8.70 -20.87 7.37
C LEU A 995 8.64 -20.27 8.80
N SER A 996 9.64 -20.52 9.63
CA SER A 996 9.64 -20.07 11.03
C SER A 996 11.03 -19.70 11.57
N ILE A 997 11.02 -19.07 12.74
CA ILE A 997 12.18 -18.94 13.63
C ILE A 997 11.73 -19.14 15.08
N TRP A 998 12.41 -20.02 15.81
CA TRP A 998 12.01 -20.43 17.16
C TRP A 998 13.18 -20.96 17.99
N ASP A 999 12.96 -21.01 19.31
CA ASP A 999 13.75 -21.67 20.34
C ASP A 999 12.91 -22.68 21.12
N ASP A 1000 13.57 -23.65 21.75
CA ASP A 1000 12.94 -24.88 22.21
C ASP A 1000 12.85 -24.96 23.74
N HIS A 1001 11.66 -24.62 24.25
CA HIS A 1001 11.31 -24.68 25.68
C HIS A 1001 11.19 -26.11 26.25
N THR A 1002 11.37 -27.17 25.44
CA THR A 1002 11.27 -28.59 25.87
C THR A 1002 12.63 -29.27 25.98
N ALA A 1003 13.50 -29.08 24.99
CA ALA A 1003 14.79 -29.78 24.87
C ALA A 1003 15.96 -28.87 24.44
N ASN A 1004 15.81 -27.54 24.54
CA ASN A 1004 16.84 -26.53 24.32
C ASN A 1004 17.57 -26.65 22.95
N MET A 1005 16.90 -27.18 21.92
CA MET A 1005 17.46 -27.43 20.58
C MET A 1005 18.61 -28.45 20.53
N LEU A 1006 18.94 -29.09 21.66
CA LEU A 1006 20.08 -29.97 21.81
C LEU A 1006 19.97 -31.24 20.95
N TRP A 1007 18.74 -31.62 20.60
CA TRP A 1007 18.45 -32.71 19.68
C TRP A 1007 18.90 -32.43 18.24
N LEU A 1008 18.99 -31.15 17.85
CA LEU A 1008 19.46 -30.66 16.55
C LEU A 1008 20.97 -30.36 16.55
N ASP A 1009 21.49 -29.64 17.56
CA ASP A 1009 22.81 -29.00 17.49
C ASP A 1009 23.85 -29.41 18.56
N SER A 1010 23.51 -30.31 19.49
CA SER A 1010 24.36 -30.67 20.64
C SER A 1010 24.43 -32.20 20.86
N ASP A 1011 24.84 -32.64 22.05
CA ASP A 1011 24.76 -34.04 22.50
C ASP A 1011 23.44 -34.28 23.23
N TYR A 1012 22.61 -35.20 22.71
CA TYR A 1012 21.28 -35.50 23.28
C TYR A 1012 20.99 -37.02 23.28
N PRO A 1013 20.40 -37.57 24.36
CA PRO A 1013 20.09 -36.92 25.64
C PRO A 1013 21.37 -36.52 26.41
N VAL A 1014 21.26 -35.45 27.20
CA VAL A 1014 22.39 -34.88 27.95
C VAL A 1014 23.01 -35.92 28.89
N GLY A 1015 24.33 -36.04 28.85
CA GLY A 1015 25.09 -37.05 29.62
C GLY A 1015 25.24 -38.40 28.91
N GLY A 1016 24.69 -38.57 27.70
CA GLY A 1016 25.00 -39.71 26.84
C GLY A 1016 26.48 -39.76 26.45
N ASN A 1017 27.00 -40.97 26.22
CA ASN A 1017 28.38 -41.14 25.72
C ASN A 1017 28.45 -40.69 24.26
N THR A 1018 29.19 -39.62 23.99
CA THR A 1018 29.32 -38.98 22.66
C THR A 1018 30.02 -39.83 21.59
N ASN A 1019 30.59 -40.98 21.98
CA ASN A 1019 31.10 -42.01 21.08
C ASN A 1019 30.02 -43.01 20.63
N THR A 1020 28.84 -42.99 21.26
CA THR A 1020 27.70 -43.82 20.85
C THR A 1020 27.07 -43.19 19.59
N PRO A 1021 26.90 -43.95 18.50
CA PRO A 1021 26.23 -43.46 17.29
C PRO A 1021 24.91 -42.76 17.60
N GLY A 1022 24.66 -41.62 16.94
CA GLY A 1022 23.42 -40.86 17.09
C GLY A 1022 23.32 -39.92 18.30
N ILE A 1023 24.24 -39.96 19.27
CA ILE A 1023 24.20 -39.06 20.44
C ILE A 1023 24.59 -37.63 20.10
N ALA A 1024 25.64 -37.41 19.31
CA ALA A 1024 26.15 -36.08 18.97
C ALA A 1024 25.54 -35.55 17.65
N ARG A 1025 24.87 -34.39 17.65
CA ARG A 1025 24.15 -33.82 16.48
C ARG A 1025 24.70 -32.48 15.99
N GLY A 1026 25.57 -31.85 16.77
CA GLY A 1026 26.33 -30.68 16.36
C GLY A 1026 27.47 -30.38 17.34
N ALA A 1027 27.99 -29.15 17.29
CA ALA A 1027 29.11 -28.70 18.13
C ALA A 1027 28.70 -27.77 19.29
N CYS A 1028 27.41 -27.61 19.56
CA CYS A 1028 26.91 -26.74 20.62
C CYS A 1028 27.05 -27.40 22.01
N PRO A 1029 27.35 -26.64 23.09
CA PRO A 1029 27.40 -27.19 24.45
C PRO A 1029 26.03 -27.68 24.93
N THR A 1030 26.02 -28.74 25.73
CA THR A 1030 24.79 -29.29 26.36
C THR A 1030 24.12 -28.35 27.38
N SER A 1031 24.79 -27.24 27.71
CA SER A 1031 24.26 -26.14 28.53
C SER A 1031 23.80 -24.93 27.71
N SER A 1032 23.72 -25.05 26.38
CA SER A 1032 23.20 -23.99 25.50
C SER A 1032 21.68 -24.14 25.28
N GLY A 1033 21.09 -23.20 24.55
CA GLY A 1033 19.70 -23.29 24.10
C GLY A 1033 18.60 -23.09 25.14
N VAL A 1034 18.93 -22.70 26.37
CA VAL A 1034 17.94 -22.28 27.37
C VAL A 1034 17.24 -20.99 26.87
N PRO A 1035 15.91 -20.95 26.67
CA PRO A 1035 15.20 -19.81 26.08
C PRO A 1035 15.53 -18.45 26.72
N ASP A 1036 15.45 -18.33 28.05
CA ASP A 1036 15.81 -17.12 28.82
C ASP A 1036 17.20 -16.56 28.48
N ASP A 1037 18.16 -17.43 28.16
CA ASP A 1037 19.51 -17.02 27.74
C ASP A 1037 19.60 -16.76 26.23
N VAL A 1038 18.86 -17.49 25.38
CA VAL A 1038 18.90 -17.25 23.93
C VAL A 1038 18.16 -15.96 23.56
N GLU A 1039 16.95 -15.73 24.09
CA GLU A 1039 16.19 -14.47 23.95
C GLU A 1039 17.04 -13.25 24.32
N LYS A 1040 17.74 -13.34 25.45
CA LYS A 1040 18.49 -12.25 26.07
C LYS A 1040 19.84 -12.00 25.41
N ASN A 1041 20.58 -13.05 25.05
CA ASN A 1041 21.92 -12.92 24.48
C ASN A 1041 21.90 -12.80 22.95
N SER A 1042 20.82 -13.26 22.29
CA SER A 1042 20.69 -13.29 20.82
C SER A 1042 19.42 -12.62 20.26
N PRO A 1043 18.87 -11.52 20.82
CA PRO A 1043 17.56 -10.97 20.39
C PRO A 1043 17.55 -10.49 18.93
N ASN A 1044 18.71 -10.07 18.42
CA ASN A 1044 18.89 -9.64 17.03
C ASN A 1044 19.13 -10.79 16.04
N ALA A 1045 19.05 -12.05 16.48
CA ALA A 1045 19.15 -13.21 15.60
C ALA A 1045 18.04 -13.21 14.56
N SER A 1046 18.33 -13.78 13.39
CA SER A 1046 17.39 -13.79 12.27
C SER A 1046 17.77 -14.82 11.21
N VAL A 1047 16.77 -15.42 10.59
CA VAL A 1047 16.90 -16.24 9.38
C VAL A 1047 16.41 -15.45 8.18
N THR A 1048 17.04 -15.63 7.01
CA THR A 1048 16.49 -15.12 5.75
C THR A 1048 16.33 -16.25 4.73
N PHE A 1049 15.10 -16.56 4.38
CA PHE A 1049 14.75 -17.47 3.28
C PHE A 1049 14.50 -16.66 2.02
N SER A 1050 14.98 -17.11 0.87
CA SER A 1050 14.86 -16.37 -0.39
C SER A 1050 14.90 -17.27 -1.61
N ASN A 1051 14.63 -16.72 -2.80
CA ASN A 1051 14.86 -17.43 -4.07
C ASN A 1051 14.15 -18.80 -4.15
N ILE A 1052 12.94 -18.89 -3.59
CA ILE A 1052 12.15 -20.12 -3.54
C ILE A 1052 11.79 -20.56 -4.96
N LYS A 1053 12.04 -21.83 -5.27
CA LYS A 1053 11.79 -22.48 -6.56
C LYS A 1053 11.17 -23.86 -6.34
N PHE A 1054 10.24 -24.24 -7.21
CA PHE A 1054 9.61 -25.54 -7.18
C PHE A 1054 9.32 -26.04 -8.60
N GLY A 1055 9.68 -27.28 -8.93
CA GLY A 1055 9.53 -27.79 -10.29
C GLY A 1055 10.06 -29.20 -10.53
N ASP A 1056 10.32 -29.52 -11.80
CA ASP A 1056 10.92 -30.81 -12.20
C ASP A 1056 12.29 -31.05 -11.54
N ILE A 1057 12.59 -32.31 -11.21
CA ILE A 1057 13.89 -32.74 -10.67
C ILE A 1057 15.04 -32.37 -11.62
N GLY A 1058 15.96 -31.51 -11.17
CA GLY A 1058 17.06 -30.94 -11.96
C GLY A 1058 16.67 -29.70 -12.78
N SER A 1059 15.69 -28.91 -12.35
CA SER A 1059 15.27 -27.67 -13.05
C SER A 1059 15.46 -26.38 -12.23
N THR A 1060 15.74 -26.48 -10.93
CA THR A 1060 15.85 -25.30 -10.04
C THR A 1060 17.29 -24.80 -9.86
N TYR A 1061 18.30 -25.65 -10.12
CA TYR A 1061 19.72 -25.41 -9.88
C TYR A 1061 20.60 -25.97 -11.03
N GLY A 1062 21.69 -25.26 -11.34
CA GLY A 1062 22.67 -25.67 -12.36
C GLY A 1062 22.24 -25.42 -13.82
N GLY A 1063 23.18 -24.94 -14.65
CA GLY A 1063 22.99 -24.82 -16.10
C GLY A 1063 23.71 -25.95 -16.84
N SER A 1064 22.98 -26.71 -17.67
CA SER A 1064 23.56 -27.82 -18.45
C SER A 1064 24.24 -27.34 -19.73
N THR A 1065 25.45 -27.83 -19.99
CA THR A 1065 26.18 -27.70 -21.26
C THR A 1065 25.96 -28.93 -22.14
N GLY A 1066 25.75 -28.76 -23.45
CA GLY A 1066 25.56 -29.90 -24.37
C GLY A 1066 25.47 -29.55 -25.86
N THR A 1067 26.38 -30.11 -26.65
CA THR A 1067 26.49 -30.06 -28.14
C THR A 1067 27.45 -31.19 -28.58
N PRO A 1068 27.59 -31.58 -29.87
CA PRO A 1068 26.87 -31.17 -31.10
C PRO A 1068 26.46 -32.36 -32.02
N THR A 1069 25.82 -32.07 -33.17
CA THR A 1069 26.12 -32.76 -34.46
C THR A 1069 25.51 -32.00 -35.66
N THR A 1070 26.26 -31.89 -36.77
CA THR A 1070 25.86 -31.17 -38.00
C THR A 1070 26.59 -31.72 -39.23
N PRO A 1071 25.93 -31.77 -40.41
CA PRO A 1071 26.57 -31.29 -41.65
C PRO A 1071 25.61 -30.44 -42.53
N THR A 1072 25.85 -29.13 -42.69
CA THR A 1072 26.42 -28.45 -43.89
C THR A 1072 25.61 -28.61 -45.20
N THR A 1073 25.27 -27.55 -45.95
CA THR A 1073 26.11 -26.38 -46.32
C THR A 1073 25.39 -25.01 -46.47
N SER A 1074 26.15 -23.94 -46.19
CA SER A 1074 26.15 -22.53 -46.68
C SER A 1074 25.12 -22.03 -47.72
N ALA A 1075 24.72 -20.75 -47.80
CA ALA A 1075 24.82 -19.53 -46.95
C ALA A 1075 23.95 -18.40 -47.64
N PRO A 1076 23.60 -17.25 -47.02
CA PRO A 1076 24.51 -16.21 -46.52
C PRO A 1076 24.23 -15.79 -45.06
N ALA A 1077 25.09 -14.93 -44.49
CA ALA A 1077 25.05 -14.56 -43.08
C ALA A 1077 24.40 -13.19 -42.82
N THR A 1078 23.61 -13.11 -41.75
CA THR A 1078 23.34 -11.88 -40.99
C THR A 1078 23.57 -12.15 -39.51
N THR A 1079 24.57 -11.50 -38.94
CA THR A 1079 24.91 -11.60 -37.51
C THR A 1079 23.93 -10.81 -36.64
N THR A 1080 23.21 -11.48 -35.76
CA THR A 1080 22.68 -10.84 -34.55
C THR A 1080 23.73 -10.93 -33.45
N THR A 1081 24.65 -9.97 -33.45
CA THR A 1081 25.56 -9.73 -32.32
C THR A 1081 24.75 -9.52 -31.04
N ALA A 1082 25.23 -10.04 -29.90
CA ALA A 1082 24.86 -9.48 -28.62
C ALA A 1082 25.23 -7.99 -28.66
N SER A 1083 24.28 -7.10 -28.36
CA SER A 1083 24.55 -5.67 -28.43
C SER A 1083 25.60 -5.30 -27.39
N SER A 1084 26.81 -4.96 -27.85
CA SER A 1084 27.83 -4.24 -27.07
C SER A 1084 27.38 -2.79 -26.85
N GLY A 1085 26.19 -2.64 -26.25
CA GLY A 1085 25.53 -1.37 -26.02
C GLY A 1085 26.37 -0.56 -25.07
N THR A 1086 27.00 0.49 -25.59
CA THR A 1086 27.59 1.50 -24.72
C THR A 1086 26.46 2.30 -24.10
N VAL A 1087 26.40 2.31 -22.79
CA VAL A 1087 25.39 3.05 -22.03
C VAL A 1087 25.63 4.55 -22.25
N PRO A 1088 24.64 5.32 -22.75
CA PRO A 1088 24.81 6.75 -22.98
C PRO A 1088 24.96 7.51 -21.65
N HIS A 1089 25.37 8.78 -21.73
CA HIS A 1089 25.40 9.70 -20.60
C HIS A 1089 24.10 9.61 -19.79
N TRP A 1090 24.19 9.52 -18.46
CA TRP A 1090 23.08 9.34 -17.51
C TRP A 1090 22.35 7.99 -17.55
N GLY A 1091 22.69 7.07 -18.44
CA GLY A 1091 22.19 5.69 -18.36
C GLY A 1091 22.79 4.93 -17.16
N GLN A 1092 22.04 3.98 -16.61
CA GLN A 1092 22.55 3.06 -15.59
C GLN A 1092 23.56 2.09 -16.21
N CYS A 1093 24.64 1.78 -15.50
CA CYS A 1093 25.73 0.90 -15.95
C CYS A 1093 26.17 -0.09 -14.86
N GLY A 1094 25.46 -0.16 -13.73
CA GLY A 1094 25.78 -1.03 -12.62
C GLY A 1094 24.84 -0.86 -11.42
N GLY A 1095 25.16 -1.57 -10.35
CA GLY A 1095 24.35 -1.66 -9.13
C GLY A 1095 23.87 -3.09 -8.88
N ILE A 1096 23.65 -3.44 -7.61
CA ILE A 1096 23.05 -4.71 -7.20
C ILE A 1096 21.68 -4.87 -7.88
N GLY A 1097 21.50 -5.96 -8.63
CA GLY A 1097 20.27 -6.25 -9.38
C GLY A 1097 20.23 -5.67 -10.81
N TYR A 1098 21.21 -4.86 -11.23
CA TYR A 1098 21.27 -4.35 -12.61
C TYR A 1098 21.83 -5.39 -13.58
N THR A 1099 21.09 -5.68 -14.65
CA THR A 1099 21.42 -6.71 -15.66
C THR A 1099 21.63 -6.16 -17.07
N GLY A 1100 21.61 -4.84 -17.24
CA GLY A 1100 21.89 -4.19 -18.53
C GLY A 1100 23.38 -4.04 -18.83
N PRO A 1101 23.76 -3.37 -19.94
CA PRO A 1101 25.16 -3.15 -20.30
C PRO A 1101 25.90 -2.32 -19.25
N THR A 1102 27.19 -2.59 -19.04
CA THR A 1102 28.00 -1.98 -17.96
C THR A 1102 29.10 -1.03 -18.44
N VAL A 1103 29.32 -0.95 -19.76
CA VAL A 1103 30.34 -0.10 -20.38
C VAL A 1103 29.69 1.20 -20.86
N CYS A 1104 30.26 2.34 -20.47
CA CYS A 1104 29.76 3.66 -20.87
C CYS A 1104 30.23 4.09 -22.26
N GLN A 1105 29.44 4.96 -22.88
CA GLN A 1105 29.76 5.60 -24.16
C GLN A 1105 30.80 6.71 -23.94
N SER A 1106 31.87 6.73 -24.73
CA SER A 1106 32.94 7.73 -24.58
C SER A 1106 32.38 9.16 -24.78
N PRO A 1107 32.76 10.16 -23.96
CA PRO A 1107 33.84 10.17 -22.97
C PRO A 1107 33.48 9.64 -21.57
N TYR A 1108 32.25 9.17 -21.35
CA TYR A 1108 31.69 8.88 -20.03
C TYR A 1108 32.23 7.57 -19.41
N THR A 1109 32.17 7.49 -18.09
CA THR A 1109 32.67 6.38 -17.27
C THR A 1109 31.64 5.91 -16.24
N CYS A 1110 31.69 4.63 -15.84
CA CYS A 1110 30.67 4.08 -14.94
C CYS A 1110 30.97 4.42 -13.48
N VAL A 1111 30.29 5.43 -12.94
CA VAL A 1111 30.46 5.92 -11.56
C VAL A 1111 29.41 5.28 -10.66
N LYS A 1112 29.85 4.69 -9.54
CA LYS A 1112 28.97 4.11 -8.52
C LYS A 1112 28.32 5.23 -7.69
N ASN A 1113 27.01 5.42 -7.83
CA ASN A 1113 26.23 6.42 -7.08
C ASN A 1113 25.52 5.82 -5.85
N GLY A 1114 25.53 4.50 -5.71
CA GLY A 1114 25.06 3.74 -4.55
C GLY A 1114 25.25 2.23 -4.79
N ASP A 1115 24.97 1.39 -3.79
CA ASP A 1115 25.13 -0.07 -3.95
C ASP A 1115 24.19 -0.66 -5.01
N TYR A 1116 22.99 -0.09 -5.17
CA TYR A 1116 21.97 -0.52 -6.14
C TYR A 1116 22.01 0.27 -7.46
N TYR A 1117 22.90 1.25 -7.64
CA TYR A 1117 22.91 2.11 -8.83
C TYR A 1117 24.29 2.70 -9.16
N SER A 1118 24.81 2.38 -10.35
CA SER A 1118 25.95 3.06 -10.99
C SER A 1118 25.51 3.69 -12.31
N GLN A 1119 26.05 4.84 -12.68
CA GLN A 1119 25.61 5.66 -13.81
C GLN A 1119 26.79 6.12 -14.68
N CYS A 1120 26.57 6.28 -15.98
CA CYS A 1120 27.56 6.86 -16.87
C CYS A 1120 27.63 8.38 -16.73
N LEU A 1121 28.79 8.89 -16.28
CA LEU A 1121 29.11 10.30 -16.02
C LEU A 1121 30.43 10.71 -16.71
#